data_AF-A0A954A0I3-F1
#
_entry.id   AF-A0A954A0I3-F1
#
_cell.length_a   1.000
_cell.length_b   1.000
_cell.length_c   1.000
_cell.angle_alpha   90.00
_cell.angle_beta   90.00
_cell.angle_gamma   90.00
#
_symmetry.space_group_name_H-M   'P 1'
#
loop_
_entity.id
_entity.type
_entity.pdbx_description
1 polymer ?
#
loop_
_entity_poly.entity_id
_entity_poly.type
_entity_poly.pdbx_seq_one_letter_code
_entity_poly.pdbx_strand_id
1 'polypeptide(L)'
;MADLDSRYPWHRGTRPWTGVLAAVLLAAALRREADLGDVVPGWAYWVLFALGVIMLAATNGSGADPVPPQRGSRWLLGLGSVWLLALPSHAALATSGLGLTMLLAAAVRWGRLARGIAVAAMSWLVLVGVAELGEMLALMRLGVPWVAEAVVWILRFAGADARLGDGVLVLAGPDAQQAFRATGNTVGLSTHLGIAAVLACGAWCGGLRRVSWWQPVLYLLLALPLRLSFVIGVAVTLQHGVKYDDPHFPMQAFLDWRWGLAIDGVTALMVSWVSLRATQPNPVVEQTPPRLLHPFTAALALLLGLLWSADRVLDCRAEPKAGRIAIDEGHSRWESSDLRLTRDHYGQESGYNMRGLADWLGVHYGQIRRLYQAIDDAVLQRVDVLVLKTPTQKLSPAERQCIDAFVRRGGGLILIGDHTNVYGTSEVLNEIAVPYGFRFEYDCFFDHRNRFEFCYRSEPWVRNHPILRGLDTILFEVGCTIDIDSPRVRPILVGRSLKSQPIDFGVENFYGTPRDTSEQRTGQFPLVVTRAVGRGRVVAISDSTLFSTFSVFQPGRREIVEGMVAYADHRDCGSAVRDGLCRAALAAFALLLLLCRGAGVGVFVTAFVAAWGSGHGSIALAEAWYYPGNPDLRRAAAGSEVSFVWEDHLAWPVFGFTKDQSRCFDLMFQFAARCRAFPRLERNLHRALRAGGPVVWIDPGPSDAETALAE
;
A
#
# COMPACT_ATOMS: atom_id res chain seq x y z
N MET A 1 -60.68 15.72 6.98
CA MET A 1 -60.02 14.53 6.39
C MET A 1 -60.90 13.75 5.41
N ALA A 2 -62.23 13.93 5.37
CA ALA A 2 -63.11 13.24 4.42
C ALA A 2 -63.34 13.99 3.08
N ASP A 3 -62.68 15.13 2.84
CA ASP A 3 -62.93 15.99 1.67
C ASP A 3 -61.67 16.27 0.81
N LEU A 4 -60.60 15.48 1.02
CA LEU A 4 -59.35 15.56 0.24
C LEU A 4 -59.19 14.40 -0.75
N ASP A 5 -60.07 13.40 -0.71
CA ASP A 5 -59.97 12.16 -1.51
C ASP A 5 -60.64 12.24 -2.90
N SER A 6 -61.32 13.34 -3.23
CA SER A 6 -62.12 13.43 -4.46
C SER A 6 -61.43 14.11 -5.65
N ARG A 7 -60.22 14.69 -5.49
CA ARG A 7 -59.59 15.53 -6.53
C ARG A 7 -58.36 14.96 -7.25
N TYR A 8 -57.83 13.79 -6.86
CA TYR A 8 -56.63 13.24 -7.52
C TYR A 8 -56.65 11.70 -7.66
N PRO A 9 -57.19 11.15 -8.76
CA PRO A 9 -57.08 9.73 -9.04
C PRO A 9 -55.83 9.48 -9.89
N TRP A 10 -54.67 9.29 -9.26
CA TRP A 10 -53.47 8.77 -9.94
C TRP A 10 -52.88 7.56 -9.21
N HIS A 11 -52.96 6.43 -9.93
CA HIS A 11 -52.23 5.17 -9.81
C HIS A 11 -51.83 4.63 -8.43
N ARG A 12 -52.56 3.57 -8.03
CA ARG A 12 -52.07 2.49 -7.17
C ARG A 12 -50.82 1.86 -7.80
N GLY A 13 -49.69 1.94 -7.11
CA GLY A 13 -48.55 1.06 -7.33
C GLY A 13 -47.18 1.71 -7.16
N THR A 14 -46.68 1.68 -5.92
CA THR A 14 -45.27 1.52 -5.46
C THR A 14 -44.88 2.46 -4.31
N ARG A 15 -44.02 1.93 -3.43
CA ARG A 15 -43.77 2.35 -2.05
C ARG A 15 -42.88 3.62 -1.98
N PRO A 16 -43.26 4.70 -1.27
CA PRO A 16 -42.43 5.91 -1.14
C PRO A 16 -41.37 5.81 -0.01
N TRP A 17 -41.32 4.70 0.72
CA TRP A 17 -40.48 4.56 1.92
C TRP A 17 -38.97 4.47 1.66
N THR A 18 -38.54 4.10 0.45
CA THR A 18 -37.11 3.97 0.10
C THR A 18 -36.42 5.33 -0.03
N GLY A 19 -37.12 6.36 -0.53
CA GLY A 19 -36.57 7.71 -0.68
C GLY A 19 -36.36 8.42 0.67
N VAL A 20 -37.29 8.23 1.61
CA VAL A 20 -37.23 8.84 2.94
C VAL A 20 -36.13 8.21 3.79
N LEU A 21 -35.97 6.87 3.73
CA LEU A 21 -34.92 6.17 4.46
C LEU A 21 -33.52 6.55 3.95
N ALA A 22 -33.36 6.71 2.63
CA ALA A 22 -32.11 7.19 2.04
C ALA A 22 -31.76 8.62 2.46
N ALA A 23 -32.76 9.52 2.54
CA ALA A 23 -32.56 10.89 2.98
C ALA A 23 -32.19 11.01 4.48
N VAL A 24 -32.78 10.16 5.34
CA VAL A 24 -32.47 10.14 6.79
C VAL A 24 -31.07 9.57 7.06
N LEU A 25 -30.68 8.49 6.36
CA LEU A 25 -29.32 7.94 6.46
C LEU A 25 -28.27 8.92 5.93
N LEU A 26 -28.59 9.67 4.87
CA LEU A 26 -27.75 10.73 4.32
C LEU A 26 -27.56 11.89 5.32
N ALA A 27 -28.63 12.35 5.97
CA ALA A 27 -28.55 13.44 6.96
C ALA A 27 -27.79 13.06 8.24
N ALA A 28 -27.90 11.80 8.69
CA ALA A 28 -27.16 11.30 9.85
C ALA A 28 -25.66 11.11 9.56
N ALA A 29 -25.30 10.69 8.34
CA ALA A 29 -23.91 10.55 7.90
C ALA A 29 -23.22 11.92 7.74
N LEU A 30 -23.91 12.92 7.18
CA LEU A 30 -23.38 14.28 6.97
C LEU A 30 -23.06 15.02 8.28
N ARG A 31 -23.76 14.72 9.39
CA ARG A 31 -23.62 15.46 10.66
C ARG A 31 -22.47 14.99 11.55
N ARG A 32 -21.90 13.79 11.30
CA ARG A 32 -20.86 13.19 12.15
C ARG A 32 -19.43 13.42 11.65
N GLU A 33 -19.26 13.95 10.44
CA GLU A 33 -17.96 14.00 9.74
C GLU A 33 -17.51 15.42 9.32
N ALA A 34 -18.25 16.47 9.68
CA ALA A 34 -17.77 17.85 9.53
C ALA A 34 -16.47 18.12 10.33
N ASP A 35 -16.06 17.19 11.19
CA ASP A 35 -14.84 17.23 12.01
C ASP A 35 -13.64 16.47 11.41
N LEU A 36 -13.76 15.82 10.25
CA LEU A 36 -12.71 14.98 9.66
C LEU A 36 -12.28 15.50 8.27
N GLY A 37 -11.21 16.30 8.24
CA GLY A 37 -10.64 16.85 7.00
C GLY A 37 -10.06 15.82 6.02
N ASP A 38 -10.01 16.23 4.74
CA ASP A 38 -9.29 15.69 3.58
C ASP A 38 -9.54 14.24 3.09
N VAL A 39 -10.49 13.48 3.64
CA VAL A 39 -10.86 12.15 3.10
C VAL A 39 -12.17 12.24 2.30
N VAL A 40 -12.18 11.72 1.06
CA VAL A 40 -13.43 11.55 0.30
C VAL A 40 -14.35 10.60 1.08
N PRO A 41 -15.59 10.99 1.42
CA PRO A 41 -16.40 10.20 2.34
C PRO A 41 -16.73 8.81 1.75
N GLY A 42 -16.50 7.76 2.54
CA GLY A 42 -16.82 6.37 2.20
C GLY A 42 -18.28 6.17 1.75
N TRP A 43 -19.21 7.04 2.16
CA TRP A 43 -20.63 6.97 1.79
C TRP A 43 -20.95 7.51 0.39
N ALA A 44 -20.18 8.45 -0.16
CA ALA A 44 -20.40 9.01 -1.49
C ALA A 44 -20.34 7.91 -2.56
N TYR A 45 -19.40 7.00 -2.36
CA TYR A 45 -19.20 5.76 -3.09
C TYR A 45 -20.40 4.79 -3.04
N TRP A 46 -21.00 4.59 -1.86
CA TRP A 46 -22.19 3.73 -1.71
C TRP A 46 -23.45 4.34 -2.33
N VAL A 47 -23.62 5.66 -2.22
CA VAL A 47 -24.71 6.41 -2.88
C VAL A 47 -24.60 6.28 -4.40
N LEU A 48 -23.39 6.39 -4.94
CA LEU A 48 -23.16 6.26 -6.38
C LEU A 48 -23.33 4.82 -6.88
N PHE A 49 -22.91 3.81 -6.11
CA PHE A 49 -23.21 2.40 -6.41
C PHE A 49 -24.72 2.14 -6.44
N ALA A 50 -25.45 2.65 -5.44
CA ALA A 50 -26.91 2.53 -5.38
C ALA A 50 -27.58 3.20 -6.58
N LEU A 51 -27.12 4.38 -7.00
CA LEU A 51 -27.61 5.06 -8.21
C LEU A 51 -27.34 4.25 -9.47
N GLY A 52 -26.17 3.62 -9.60
CA GLY A 52 -25.84 2.72 -10.71
C GLY A 52 -26.79 1.52 -10.78
N VAL A 53 -27.08 0.88 -9.65
CA VAL A 53 -28.04 -0.23 -9.54
C VAL A 53 -29.46 0.22 -9.88
N ILE A 54 -29.89 1.38 -9.36
CA ILE A 54 -31.22 1.95 -9.63
C ILE A 54 -31.39 2.27 -11.11
N MET A 55 -30.38 2.84 -11.77
CA MET A 55 -30.42 3.13 -13.21
C MET A 55 -30.44 1.86 -14.07
N LEU A 56 -29.71 0.81 -13.66
CA LEU A 56 -29.75 -0.50 -14.32
C LEU A 56 -31.12 -1.20 -14.18
N ALA A 57 -31.78 -0.99 -13.05
CA ALA A 57 -33.13 -1.48 -12.81
C ALA A 57 -34.17 -0.69 -13.62
N ALA A 58 -34.04 0.65 -13.68
CA ALA A 58 -34.95 1.54 -14.40
C ALA A 58 -34.94 1.30 -15.92
N THR A 59 -33.77 0.98 -16.50
CA THR A 59 -33.63 0.64 -17.92
C THR A 59 -34.21 -0.72 -18.31
N ASN A 60 -34.54 -1.57 -17.32
CA ASN A 60 -35.15 -2.90 -17.54
C ASN A 60 -36.67 -2.92 -17.28
N GLY A 61 -37.26 -1.84 -16.77
CA GLY A 61 -38.65 -1.79 -16.33
C GLY A 61 -39.69 -1.39 -17.40
N SER A 62 -39.27 -0.92 -18.58
CA SER A 62 -40.21 -0.52 -19.63
C SER A 62 -40.70 -1.73 -20.42
N GLY A 63 -41.81 -2.32 -19.97
CA GLY A 63 -42.50 -3.43 -20.62
C GLY A 63 -43.23 -3.10 -21.92
N ALA A 64 -42.91 -2.00 -22.59
CA ALA A 64 -43.50 -1.62 -23.87
C ALA A 64 -42.40 -1.16 -24.83
N ASP A 65 -42.28 -1.94 -25.91
CA ASP A 65 -41.36 -1.85 -27.04
C ASP A 65 -39.85 -2.07 -26.82
N PRO A 66 -39.21 -2.95 -27.63
CA PRO A 66 -37.78 -3.18 -27.59
C PRO A 66 -37.05 -2.01 -28.27
N VAL A 67 -36.97 -0.86 -27.61
CA VAL A 67 -35.95 0.12 -27.96
C VAL A 67 -34.60 -0.53 -27.66
N PRO A 68 -33.71 -0.72 -28.66
CA PRO A 68 -32.47 -1.45 -28.44
C PRO A 68 -31.66 -0.69 -27.37
N PRO A 69 -31.40 -1.29 -26.20
CA PRO A 69 -30.79 -0.60 -25.06
C PRO A 69 -29.30 -0.31 -25.28
N GLN A 70 -28.80 -0.44 -26.52
CA GLN A 70 -27.39 -0.62 -26.80
C GLN A 70 -26.54 0.65 -26.67
N ARG A 71 -27.11 1.86 -26.70
CA ARG A 71 -26.29 3.09 -26.57
C ARG A 71 -26.25 3.61 -25.13
N GLY A 72 -27.40 3.81 -24.49
CA GLY A 72 -27.46 4.37 -23.12
C GLY A 72 -26.86 3.47 -22.05
N SER A 73 -27.13 2.15 -22.09
CA SER A 73 -26.58 1.21 -21.11
C SER A 73 -25.05 1.06 -21.19
N ARG A 74 -24.46 1.23 -22.38
CA ARG A 74 -23.00 1.18 -22.59
C ARG A 74 -22.29 2.39 -21.99
N TRP A 75 -22.86 3.59 -22.14
CA TRP A 75 -22.33 4.79 -21.49
C TRP A 75 -22.46 4.72 -19.97
N LEU A 76 -23.57 4.18 -19.46
CA LEU A 76 -23.79 4.00 -18.03
C LEU A 76 -22.85 2.97 -17.40
N LEU A 77 -22.58 1.85 -18.07
CA LEU A 77 -21.56 0.87 -17.64
C LEU A 77 -20.15 1.46 -17.73
N GLY A 78 -19.83 2.21 -18.79
CA GLY A 78 -18.53 2.86 -18.95
C GLY A 78 -18.26 3.94 -17.88
N LEU A 79 -19.22 4.85 -17.68
CA LEU A 79 -19.14 5.88 -16.62
C LEU A 79 -19.10 5.22 -15.25
N GLY A 80 -20.01 4.29 -14.95
CA GLY A 80 -19.99 3.53 -13.71
C GLY A 80 -18.61 2.90 -13.45
N SER A 81 -18.01 2.26 -14.45
CA SER A 81 -16.69 1.62 -14.34
C SER A 81 -15.53 2.61 -14.12
N VAL A 82 -15.56 3.78 -14.77
CA VAL A 82 -14.55 4.85 -14.59
C VAL A 82 -14.63 5.47 -13.19
N TRP A 83 -15.84 5.62 -12.65
CA TRP A 83 -16.03 6.13 -11.28
C TRP A 83 -15.74 5.08 -10.21
N LEU A 84 -15.98 3.82 -10.53
CA LEU A 84 -15.64 2.66 -9.71
C LEU A 84 -14.10 2.51 -9.52
N LEU A 85 -13.27 2.99 -10.45
CA LEU A 85 -11.80 3.06 -10.30
C LEU A 85 -11.33 4.07 -9.22
N ALA A 86 -12.20 5.00 -8.80
CA ALA A 86 -11.89 5.96 -7.74
C ALA A 86 -12.23 5.45 -6.33
N LEU A 87 -12.75 4.22 -6.22
CA LEU A 87 -13.08 3.59 -4.94
C LEU A 87 -11.83 3.06 -4.24
N PRO A 88 -11.67 3.28 -2.94
CA PRO A 88 -10.62 2.62 -2.17
C PRO A 88 -10.84 1.09 -2.11
N SER A 89 -9.73 0.34 -2.00
CA SER A 89 -9.60 -1.13 -2.12
C SER A 89 -10.41 -1.98 -1.13
N HIS A 90 -11.25 -1.37 -0.28
CA HIS A 90 -12.09 -2.08 0.70
C HIS A 90 -13.57 -2.14 0.30
N ALA A 91 -14.09 -1.14 -0.43
CA ALA A 91 -15.39 -1.27 -1.10
C ALA A 91 -15.34 -2.47 -2.06
N ALA A 92 -14.15 -2.76 -2.59
CA ALA A 92 -13.78 -3.90 -3.39
C ALA A 92 -14.18 -5.24 -2.79
N LEU A 93 -13.80 -5.49 -1.54
CA LEU A 93 -13.97 -6.79 -0.89
C LEU A 93 -15.42 -7.09 -0.51
N ALA A 94 -16.12 -6.10 0.04
CA ALA A 94 -17.52 -6.23 0.41
C ALA A 94 -18.41 -6.48 -0.82
N THR A 95 -18.19 -5.75 -1.91
CA THR A 95 -18.92 -5.91 -3.17
C THR A 95 -18.49 -7.16 -3.95
N SER A 96 -17.24 -7.61 -3.83
CA SER A 96 -16.78 -8.90 -4.36
C SER A 96 -17.43 -10.09 -3.65
N GLY A 97 -17.53 -10.03 -2.32
CA GLY A 97 -18.24 -11.03 -1.51
C GLY A 97 -19.74 -11.08 -1.82
N LEU A 98 -20.39 -9.91 -1.94
CA LEU A 98 -21.78 -9.77 -2.41
C LEU A 98 -21.95 -10.28 -3.83
N GLY A 99 -21.02 -9.96 -4.71
CA GLY A 99 -21.02 -10.41 -6.11
C GLY A 99 -20.89 -11.92 -6.25
N LEU A 100 -20.02 -12.54 -5.46
CA LEU A 100 -19.82 -13.99 -5.43
C LEU A 100 -21.03 -14.72 -4.82
N THR A 101 -21.59 -14.22 -3.71
CA THR A 101 -22.82 -14.77 -3.13
C THR A 101 -24.01 -14.60 -4.06
N MET A 102 -24.10 -13.48 -4.78
CA MET A 102 -25.13 -13.26 -5.78
C MET A 102 -24.92 -14.11 -7.05
N LEU A 103 -23.69 -14.40 -7.46
CA LEU A 103 -23.36 -15.37 -8.52
C LEU A 103 -23.83 -16.79 -8.15
N LEU A 104 -23.56 -17.21 -6.90
CA LEU A 104 -23.99 -18.50 -6.36
C LEU A 104 -25.53 -18.56 -6.20
N ALA A 105 -26.17 -17.46 -5.82
CA ALA A 105 -27.64 -17.37 -5.74
C ALA A 105 -28.31 -17.26 -7.14
N ALA A 106 -27.65 -16.61 -8.10
CA ALA A 106 -28.12 -16.44 -9.48
C ALA A 106 -28.14 -17.76 -10.25
N ALA A 107 -27.18 -18.64 -9.99
CA ALA A 107 -27.11 -19.98 -10.57
C ALA A 107 -28.35 -20.84 -10.27
N VAL A 108 -29.15 -20.46 -9.26
CA VAL A 108 -30.27 -21.28 -8.79
C VAL A 108 -31.63 -20.87 -9.33
N ARG A 109 -31.89 -19.62 -9.78
CA ARG A 109 -33.25 -19.26 -10.31
C ARG A 109 -33.48 -17.88 -10.95
N TRP A 110 -32.49 -17.00 -11.05
CA TRP A 110 -32.76 -15.57 -11.29
C TRP A 110 -32.38 -15.15 -12.73
N GLY A 111 -33.32 -14.54 -13.46
CA GLY A 111 -33.25 -14.29 -14.92
C GLY A 111 -32.18 -13.31 -15.44
N ARG A 112 -32.57 -12.23 -16.14
CA ARG A 112 -31.63 -11.26 -16.75
C ARG A 112 -30.91 -10.38 -15.73
N LEU A 113 -31.58 -10.02 -14.63
CA LEU A 113 -31.02 -9.21 -13.55
C LEU A 113 -29.81 -9.88 -12.89
N ALA A 114 -29.91 -11.18 -12.62
CA ALA A 114 -28.85 -11.95 -11.99
C ALA A 114 -27.59 -12.04 -12.87
N ARG A 115 -27.78 -12.18 -14.19
CA ARG A 115 -26.68 -12.08 -15.16
C ARG A 115 -26.02 -10.70 -15.16
N GLY A 116 -26.81 -9.62 -15.06
CA GLY A 116 -26.29 -8.26 -14.95
C GLY A 116 -25.44 -8.07 -13.68
N ILE A 117 -25.94 -8.54 -12.53
CA ILE A 117 -25.23 -8.49 -11.25
C ILE A 117 -23.95 -9.33 -11.30
N ALA A 118 -24.00 -10.53 -11.86
CA ALA A 118 -22.83 -11.40 -12.01
C ALA A 118 -21.74 -10.76 -12.88
N VAL A 119 -22.12 -10.13 -14.00
CA VAL A 119 -21.18 -9.40 -14.87
C VAL A 119 -20.58 -8.19 -14.16
N ALA A 120 -21.39 -7.42 -13.42
CA ALA A 120 -20.89 -6.30 -12.64
C ALA A 120 -19.90 -6.76 -11.56
N ALA A 121 -20.22 -7.81 -10.83
CA ALA A 121 -19.37 -8.43 -9.82
C ALA A 121 -18.02 -8.92 -10.39
N MET A 122 -18.05 -9.63 -11.52
CA MET A 122 -16.84 -10.10 -12.19
C MET A 122 -16.01 -8.95 -12.74
N SER A 123 -16.64 -7.96 -13.38
CA SER A 123 -15.91 -6.78 -13.89
C SER A 123 -15.23 -6.04 -12.76
N TRP A 124 -15.92 -5.95 -11.63
CA TRP A 124 -15.39 -5.33 -10.43
C TRP A 124 -14.22 -6.10 -9.82
N LEU A 125 -14.34 -7.42 -9.66
CA LEU A 125 -13.25 -8.29 -9.23
C LEU A 125 -12.00 -8.15 -10.15
N VAL A 126 -12.22 -8.02 -11.46
CA VAL A 126 -11.15 -7.73 -12.42
C VAL A 126 -10.52 -6.36 -12.15
N LEU A 127 -11.32 -5.32 -11.96
CA LEU A 127 -10.79 -3.98 -11.71
C LEU A 127 -9.93 -3.94 -10.45
N VAL A 128 -10.39 -4.61 -9.39
CA VAL A 128 -9.65 -4.73 -8.13
C VAL A 128 -8.36 -5.49 -8.33
N GLY A 129 -8.39 -6.66 -8.97
CA GLY A 129 -7.17 -7.42 -9.21
C GLY A 129 -6.18 -6.70 -10.12
N VAL A 130 -6.66 -5.93 -11.10
CA VAL A 130 -5.81 -5.12 -11.97
C VAL A 130 -5.23 -3.92 -11.23
N ALA A 131 -6.01 -3.26 -10.38
CA ALA A 131 -5.51 -2.16 -9.54
C ALA A 131 -4.40 -2.65 -8.60
N GLU A 132 -4.61 -3.78 -7.92
CA GLU A 132 -3.62 -4.42 -7.04
C GLU A 132 -2.36 -4.84 -7.82
N LEU A 133 -2.54 -5.50 -8.97
CA LEU A 133 -1.41 -5.86 -9.84
C LEU A 133 -0.67 -4.61 -10.32
N GLY A 134 -1.40 -3.55 -10.65
CA GLY A 134 -0.85 -2.28 -11.09
C GLY A 134 -0.08 -1.56 -9.99
N GLU A 135 -0.59 -1.51 -8.76
CA GLU A 135 0.14 -1.00 -7.59
C GLU A 135 1.40 -1.83 -7.36
N MET A 136 1.29 -3.16 -7.37
CA MET A 136 2.43 -4.05 -7.20
C MET A 136 3.50 -3.83 -8.28
N LEU A 137 3.10 -3.70 -9.55
CA LEU A 137 4.01 -3.41 -10.65
C LEU A 137 4.63 -2.02 -10.53
N ALA A 138 3.89 -1.04 -10.03
CA ALA A 138 4.39 0.32 -9.81
C ALA A 138 5.39 0.41 -8.65
N LEU A 139 5.25 -0.46 -7.64
CA LEU A 139 6.18 -0.59 -6.51
C LEU A 139 7.43 -1.43 -6.86
N MET A 140 7.34 -2.31 -7.85
CA MET A 140 8.50 -3.03 -8.33
C MET A 140 9.44 -2.08 -9.07
N ARG A 141 10.74 -2.35 -9.00
CA ARG A 141 11.78 -1.62 -9.76
C ARG A 141 11.67 -1.82 -11.28
N LEU A 142 10.63 -2.51 -11.74
CA LEU A 142 10.23 -2.58 -13.14
C LEU A 142 9.77 -1.17 -13.57
N GLY A 143 10.73 -0.33 -13.92
CA GLY A 143 10.47 0.89 -14.65
C GLY A 143 9.71 0.59 -15.95
N VAL A 144 9.28 1.64 -16.62
CA VAL A 144 8.60 1.50 -17.92
C VAL A 144 9.54 2.04 -19.01
N PRO A 145 10.70 1.39 -19.27
CA PRO A 145 11.76 1.96 -20.10
C PRO A 145 11.26 2.31 -21.50
N TRP A 146 10.39 1.48 -22.06
CA TRP A 146 9.77 1.74 -23.37
C TRP A 146 8.92 3.02 -23.38
N VAL A 147 8.31 3.43 -22.26
CA VAL A 147 7.57 4.70 -22.17
C VAL A 147 8.55 5.86 -22.22
N ALA A 148 9.67 5.78 -21.49
CA ALA A 148 10.71 6.81 -21.54
C ALA A 148 11.31 6.92 -22.95
N GLU A 149 11.59 5.80 -23.62
CA GLU A 149 12.07 5.76 -25.00
C GLU A 149 11.06 6.40 -25.97
N ALA A 150 9.77 6.05 -25.85
CA ALA A 150 8.72 6.64 -26.67
C ALA A 150 8.62 8.16 -26.48
N VAL A 151 8.73 8.63 -25.25
CA VAL A 151 8.70 10.07 -24.96
C VAL A 151 9.94 10.78 -25.46
N VAL A 152 11.15 10.20 -25.34
CA VAL A 152 12.35 10.76 -25.97
C VAL A 152 12.18 10.88 -27.48
N TRP A 153 11.59 9.87 -28.12
CA TRP A 153 11.31 9.92 -29.56
C TRP A 153 10.33 11.04 -29.92
N ILE A 154 9.23 11.20 -29.17
CA ILE A 154 8.26 12.29 -29.34
C ILE A 154 8.93 13.67 -29.17
N LEU A 155 9.73 13.83 -28.12
CA LEU A 155 10.43 15.09 -27.82
C LEU A 155 11.45 15.44 -28.90
N ARG A 156 12.24 14.47 -29.37
CA ARG A 156 13.18 14.64 -30.48
C ARG A 156 12.47 15.00 -31.78
N PHE A 157 11.35 14.34 -32.06
CA PHE A 157 10.51 14.65 -33.22
C PHE A 157 9.97 16.09 -33.15
N ALA A 158 9.66 16.58 -31.95
CA ALA A 158 9.27 17.96 -31.70
C ALA A 158 10.46 18.97 -31.67
N GLY A 159 11.69 18.50 -31.91
CA GLY A 159 12.89 19.34 -31.99
C GLY A 159 13.64 19.56 -30.66
N ALA A 160 13.27 18.88 -29.57
CA ALA A 160 13.99 18.99 -28.30
C ALA A 160 15.23 18.06 -28.25
N ASP A 161 16.33 18.50 -27.64
CA ASP A 161 17.48 17.64 -27.32
C ASP A 161 17.17 16.80 -26.08
N ALA A 162 16.47 15.69 -26.31
CA ALA A 162 16.16 14.69 -25.29
C ALA A 162 17.06 13.46 -25.43
N ARG A 163 17.50 12.90 -24.30
CA ARG A 163 18.35 11.69 -24.22
C ARG A 163 17.82 10.76 -23.14
N LEU A 164 18.15 9.48 -23.22
CA LEU A 164 17.79 8.48 -22.21
C LEU A 164 19.05 7.76 -21.75
N GLY A 165 19.27 7.66 -20.44
CA GLY A 165 20.33 6.86 -19.83
C GLY A 165 19.85 6.28 -18.50
N ASP A 166 20.05 4.98 -18.27
CA ASP A 166 19.64 4.27 -17.03
C ASP A 166 18.18 4.51 -16.59
N GLY A 167 17.27 4.66 -17.56
CA GLY A 167 15.84 4.94 -17.30
C GLY A 167 15.53 6.39 -16.90
N VAL A 168 16.52 7.27 -16.98
CA VAL A 168 16.41 8.72 -16.76
C VAL A 168 16.42 9.44 -18.10
N LEU A 169 15.31 10.11 -18.40
CA LEU A 169 15.14 10.99 -19.55
C LEU A 169 15.78 12.35 -19.22
N VAL A 170 16.76 12.77 -19.99
CA VAL A 170 17.42 14.08 -19.84
C VAL A 170 16.98 14.98 -20.99
N LEU A 171 16.44 16.15 -20.65
CA LEU A 171 16.12 17.24 -21.57
C LEU A 171 17.18 18.32 -21.43
N ALA A 172 17.91 18.61 -22.51
CA ALA A 172 18.83 19.73 -22.55
C ALA A 172 18.09 21.01 -22.95
N GLY A 173 18.07 21.99 -22.05
CA GLY A 173 17.63 23.36 -22.30
C GLY A 173 18.82 24.32 -22.47
N PRO A 174 18.56 25.59 -22.83
CA PRO A 174 19.60 26.61 -22.99
C PRO A 174 20.40 26.87 -21.71
N ASP A 175 19.73 26.84 -20.55
CA ASP A 175 20.30 27.25 -19.27
C ASP A 175 20.59 26.08 -18.31
N ALA A 176 19.95 24.92 -18.52
CA ALA A 176 20.09 23.76 -17.64
C ALA A 176 19.71 22.45 -18.32
N GLN A 177 20.28 21.35 -17.83
CA GLN A 177 19.80 20.00 -18.10
C GLN A 177 18.75 19.61 -17.06
N GLN A 178 17.65 19.00 -17.51
CA GLN A 178 16.60 18.50 -16.63
C GLN A 178 16.49 17.00 -16.81
N ALA A 179 16.67 16.24 -15.73
CA ALA A 179 16.46 14.80 -15.75
C ALA A 179 15.07 14.44 -15.20
N PHE A 180 14.45 13.41 -15.75
CA PHE A 180 13.13 12.89 -15.40
C PHE A 180 13.20 11.37 -15.36
N ARG A 181 12.78 10.75 -14.27
CA ARG A 181 12.75 9.28 -14.17
C ARG A 181 11.36 8.74 -14.45
N ALA A 182 11.22 7.86 -15.44
CA ALA A 182 9.94 7.22 -15.79
C ALA A 182 9.70 5.97 -14.93
N THR A 183 8.97 6.14 -13.83
CA THR A 183 8.52 5.03 -12.96
C THR A 183 7.04 4.70 -13.21
N GLY A 184 6.61 3.50 -12.81
CA GLY A 184 5.19 3.12 -12.86
C GLY A 184 4.28 4.13 -12.15
N ASN A 185 4.76 4.76 -11.07
CA ASN A 185 4.05 5.84 -10.37
C ASN A 185 3.94 7.11 -11.20
N THR A 186 5.04 7.60 -11.78
CA THR A 186 5.03 8.84 -12.58
C THR A 186 4.09 8.76 -13.78
N VAL A 187 3.96 7.56 -14.37
CA VAL A 187 3.08 7.32 -15.51
C VAL A 187 1.68 6.84 -15.11
N GLY A 188 1.35 6.75 -13.81
CA GLY A 188 0.05 6.26 -13.34
C GLY A 188 -0.31 4.86 -13.84
N LEU A 189 0.66 3.94 -13.89
CA LEU A 189 0.52 2.62 -14.50
C LEU A 189 -0.69 1.84 -13.97
N SER A 190 -0.93 1.88 -12.66
CA SER A 190 -2.07 1.20 -12.03
C SER A 190 -3.42 1.68 -12.56
N THR A 191 -3.61 2.99 -12.67
CA THR A 191 -4.82 3.61 -13.22
C THR A 191 -5.03 3.20 -14.67
N HIS A 192 -3.99 3.26 -15.49
CA HIS A 192 -4.09 2.91 -16.91
C HIS A 192 -4.35 1.42 -17.14
N LEU A 193 -3.74 0.54 -16.33
CA LEU A 193 -4.05 -0.88 -16.36
C LEU A 193 -5.53 -1.10 -16.00
N GLY A 194 -6.05 -0.41 -14.98
CA GLY A 194 -7.47 -0.46 -14.62
C GLY A 194 -8.39 -0.08 -15.78
N ILE A 195 -8.10 1.03 -16.47
CA ILE A 195 -8.88 1.47 -17.65
C ILE A 195 -8.77 0.47 -18.80
N ALA A 196 -7.57 -0.03 -19.08
CA ALA A 196 -7.35 -1.07 -20.09
C ALA A 196 -8.18 -2.34 -19.78
N ALA A 197 -8.30 -2.70 -18.49
CA ALA A 197 -9.13 -3.81 -18.04
C ALA A 197 -10.63 -3.53 -18.20
N VAL A 198 -11.11 -2.30 -17.93
CA VAL A 198 -12.50 -1.89 -18.23
C VAL A 198 -12.78 -2.06 -19.73
N LEU A 199 -11.90 -1.54 -20.58
CA LEU A 199 -12.05 -1.62 -22.04
C LEU A 199 -12.08 -3.08 -22.50
N ALA A 200 -11.22 -3.94 -21.95
CA ALA A 200 -11.22 -5.37 -22.22
C ALA A 200 -12.52 -6.06 -21.77
N CYS A 201 -13.03 -5.71 -20.59
CA CYS A 201 -14.29 -6.25 -20.07
C CYS A 201 -15.51 -5.78 -20.88
N GLY A 202 -15.52 -4.51 -21.30
CA GLY A 202 -16.56 -3.93 -22.16
C GLY A 202 -16.60 -4.59 -23.54
N ALA A 203 -15.43 -4.82 -24.13
CA ALA A 203 -15.26 -5.58 -25.37
C ALA A 203 -15.90 -6.98 -25.27
N TRP A 204 -15.65 -7.65 -24.14
CA TRP A 204 -16.14 -8.98 -23.84
C TRP A 204 -17.67 -9.02 -23.69
N CYS A 205 -18.22 -8.16 -22.83
CA CYS A 205 -19.64 -8.19 -22.48
C CYS A 205 -20.56 -7.71 -23.60
N GLY A 206 -20.06 -6.84 -24.49
CA GLY A 206 -20.86 -6.25 -25.57
C GLY A 206 -21.23 -7.21 -26.69
N GLY A 207 -20.77 -8.48 -26.69
CA GLY A 207 -20.93 -9.40 -27.82
C GLY A 207 -20.21 -8.91 -29.09
N LEU A 208 -19.38 -7.87 -28.94
CA LEU A 208 -18.68 -7.20 -30.02
C LEU A 208 -17.47 -8.04 -30.39
N ARG A 209 -17.68 -9.07 -31.21
CA ARG A 209 -16.58 -9.82 -31.86
C ARG A 209 -15.61 -8.92 -32.66
N ARG A 210 -15.94 -7.64 -32.85
CA ARG A 210 -15.10 -6.62 -33.52
C ARG A 210 -14.39 -5.64 -32.59
N VAL A 211 -14.68 -5.60 -31.29
CA VAL A 211 -13.78 -4.87 -30.38
C VAL A 211 -12.52 -5.73 -30.26
N SER A 212 -11.49 -5.32 -30.99
CA SER A 212 -10.26 -6.07 -31.08
C SER A 212 -9.53 -6.00 -29.73
N TRP A 213 -8.99 -7.14 -29.33
CA TRP A 213 -8.11 -7.29 -28.18
C TRP A 213 -6.90 -6.33 -28.21
N TRP A 214 -6.61 -5.67 -29.35
CA TRP A 214 -5.58 -4.64 -29.44
C TRP A 214 -5.98 -3.28 -28.85
N GLN A 215 -7.25 -2.99 -28.60
CA GLN A 215 -7.66 -1.66 -28.09
C GLN A 215 -7.11 -1.32 -26.70
N PRO A 216 -7.15 -2.21 -25.69
CA PRO A 216 -6.48 -1.95 -24.41
C PRO A 216 -4.98 -1.74 -24.58
N VAL A 217 -4.35 -2.51 -25.48
CA VAL A 217 -2.92 -2.38 -25.78
C VAL A 217 -2.62 -1.02 -26.43
N LEU A 218 -3.40 -0.62 -27.43
CA LEU A 218 -3.25 0.69 -28.07
C LEU A 218 -3.51 1.83 -27.08
N TYR A 219 -4.51 1.69 -26.20
CA TYR A 219 -4.74 2.64 -25.12
C TYR A 219 -3.49 2.80 -24.25
N LEU A 220 -2.90 1.70 -23.76
CA LEU A 220 -1.69 1.75 -22.94
C LEU A 220 -0.50 2.37 -23.69
N LEU A 221 -0.31 1.99 -24.97
CA LEU A 221 0.76 2.50 -25.82
C LEU A 221 0.65 4.01 -26.08
N LEU A 222 -0.56 4.58 -26.04
CA LEU A 222 -0.78 6.02 -26.24
C LEU A 222 -0.85 6.79 -24.92
N ALA A 223 -1.56 6.26 -23.92
CA ALA A 223 -1.86 6.94 -22.68
C ALA A 223 -0.60 7.14 -21.81
N LEU A 224 0.26 6.11 -21.70
CA LEU A 224 1.43 6.17 -20.84
C LEU A 224 2.47 7.20 -21.35
N PRO A 225 2.85 7.22 -22.64
CA PRO A 225 3.73 8.28 -23.15
C PRO A 225 3.09 9.66 -23.09
N LEU A 226 1.80 9.79 -23.43
CA LEU A 226 1.10 11.08 -23.37
C LEU A 226 1.10 11.67 -21.96
N ARG A 227 0.85 10.82 -20.95
CA ARG A 227 0.89 11.22 -19.55
C ARG A 227 2.29 11.65 -19.12
N LEU A 228 3.32 10.88 -19.47
CA LEU A 228 4.69 11.26 -19.15
C LEU A 228 5.10 12.56 -19.85
N SER A 229 4.76 12.74 -21.13
CA SER A 229 4.98 13.99 -21.87
C SER A 229 4.26 15.18 -21.22
N PHE A 230 3.03 14.98 -20.74
CA PHE A 230 2.30 16.01 -20.00
C PHE A 230 3.02 16.38 -18.70
N VAL A 231 3.41 15.39 -17.89
CA VAL A 231 4.14 15.61 -16.63
C VAL A 231 5.44 16.40 -16.90
N ILE A 232 6.21 16.01 -17.91
CA ILE A 232 7.43 16.72 -18.33
C ILE A 232 7.10 18.14 -18.78
N GLY A 233 6.13 18.32 -19.68
CA GLY A 233 5.77 19.62 -20.22
C GLY A 233 5.34 20.59 -19.12
N VAL A 234 4.61 20.12 -18.10
CA VAL A 234 4.25 20.97 -16.98
C VAL A 234 5.43 21.25 -16.06
N ALA A 235 6.25 20.25 -15.74
CA ALA A 235 7.45 20.45 -14.92
C ALA A 235 8.42 21.48 -15.53
N VAL A 236 8.67 21.38 -16.84
CA VAL A 236 9.46 22.36 -17.60
C VAL A 236 8.81 23.74 -17.53
N THR A 237 7.50 23.85 -17.78
CA THR A 237 6.76 25.13 -17.77
C THR A 237 6.86 25.82 -16.41
N LEU A 238 6.68 25.06 -15.33
CA LEU A 238 6.70 25.59 -13.97
C LEU A 238 8.09 26.04 -13.53
N GLN A 239 9.15 25.33 -13.93
CA GLN A 239 10.53 25.73 -13.65
C GLN A 239 10.89 27.09 -14.26
N HIS A 240 10.32 27.44 -15.41
CA HIS A 240 10.55 28.74 -16.05
C HIS A 240 9.66 29.87 -15.47
N GLY A 241 8.54 29.53 -14.82
CA GLY A 241 7.54 30.51 -14.38
C GLY A 241 7.49 30.78 -12.87
N VAL A 242 7.97 29.86 -12.03
CA VAL A 242 7.82 29.94 -10.56
C VAL A 242 9.19 29.78 -9.90
N LYS A 243 9.53 30.66 -8.95
CA LYS A 243 10.73 30.50 -8.13
C LYS A 243 10.65 29.17 -7.40
N TYR A 244 11.66 28.33 -7.63
CA TYR A 244 11.69 26.94 -7.20
C TYR A 244 11.57 26.74 -5.67
N ASP A 245 11.88 27.78 -4.89
CA ASP A 245 11.76 27.79 -3.43
C ASP A 245 10.33 28.04 -2.90
N ASP A 246 9.33 28.24 -3.76
CA ASP A 246 7.95 28.44 -3.31
C ASP A 246 7.40 27.14 -2.68
N PRO A 247 7.09 27.11 -1.37
CA PRO A 247 6.51 25.94 -0.71
C PRO A 247 5.14 25.54 -1.27
N HIS A 248 4.53 26.38 -2.11
CA HIS A 248 3.32 26.07 -2.87
C HIS A 248 3.59 25.42 -4.23
N PHE A 249 4.81 24.93 -4.50
CA PHE A 249 5.16 24.24 -5.74
C PHE A 249 4.09 23.18 -6.08
N PRO A 250 3.33 23.34 -7.17
CA PRO A 250 2.11 22.59 -7.42
C PRO A 250 2.40 21.19 -7.95
N MET A 251 3.52 20.57 -7.60
CA MET A 251 3.73 19.15 -7.89
C MET A 251 2.63 18.27 -7.31
N GLN A 252 1.99 18.72 -6.22
CA GLN A 252 0.78 18.14 -5.67
C GLN A 252 -0.37 18.05 -6.70
N ALA A 253 -0.51 19.02 -7.61
CA ALA A 253 -1.54 18.98 -8.64
C ALA A 253 -1.28 17.87 -9.69
N PHE A 254 -0.04 17.44 -9.90
CA PHE A 254 0.27 16.35 -10.86
C PHE A 254 0.14 14.96 -10.25
N LEU A 255 0.32 14.87 -8.93
CA LEU A 255 -0.03 13.69 -8.14
C LEU A 255 -1.52 13.67 -7.76
N ASP A 256 -2.24 14.78 -7.94
CA ASP A 256 -3.68 14.85 -7.71
C ASP A 256 -4.39 13.97 -8.76
N TRP A 257 -5.03 12.92 -8.25
CA TRP A 257 -5.82 11.96 -8.99
C TRP A 257 -6.86 12.62 -9.91
N ARG A 258 -7.31 13.85 -9.62
CA ARG A 258 -8.26 14.60 -10.45
C ARG A 258 -7.70 14.92 -11.84
N TRP A 259 -6.44 15.33 -11.92
CA TRP A 259 -5.79 15.62 -13.21
C TRP A 259 -5.45 14.35 -13.97
N GLY A 260 -5.06 13.30 -13.23
CA GLY A 260 -5.00 11.94 -13.75
C GLY A 260 -6.32 11.55 -14.42
N LEU A 261 -7.44 11.62 -13.69
CA LEU A 261 -8.75 11.29 -14.23
C LEU A 261 -9.20 12.16 -15.41
N ALA A 262 -8.82 13.44 -15.46
CA ALA A 262 -9.14 14.30 -16.59
C ALA A 262 -8.43 13.80 -17.87
N ILE A 263 -7.12 13.57 -17.78
CA ILE A 263 -6.30 13.08 -18.92
C ILE A 263 -6.71 11.65 -19.29
N ASP A 264 -6.88 10.80 -18.28
CA ASP A 264 -7.23 9.40 -18.41
C ASP A 264 -8.65 9.24 -18.98
N GLY A 265 -9.58 10.07 -18.52
CA GLY A 265 -10.97 10.13 -18.98
C GLY A 265 -11.06 10.60 -20.43
N VAL A 266 -10.33 11.66 -20.81
CA VAL A 266 -10.26 12.12 -22.20
C VAL A 266 -9.68 11.03 -23.11
N THR A 267 -8.59 10.38 -22.70
CA THR A 267 -7.96 9.32 -23.51
C THR A 267 -8.88 8.10 -23.65
N ALA A 268 -9.55 7.70 -22.57
CA ALA A 268 -10.52 6.61 -22.60
C ALA A 268 -11.73 6.94 -23.49
N LEU A 269 -12.22 8.18 -23.46
CA LEU A 269 -13.30 8.67 -24.32
C LEU A 269 -12.88 8.66 -25.79
N MET A 270 -11.66 9.11 -26.12
CA MET A 270 -11.15 9.08 -27.49
C MET A 270 -11.05 7.65 -28.04
N VAL A 271 -10.46 6.72 -27.27
CA VAL A 271 -10.37 5.30 -27.69
C VAL A 271 -11.76 4.68 -27.85
N SER A 272 -12.68 4.98 -26.93
CA SER A 272 -14.08 4.52 -27.01
C SER A 272 -14.79 5.10 -28.24
N TRP A 273 -14.55 6.37 -28.58
CA TRP A 273 -15.17 7.04 -29.72
C TRP A 273 -14.66 6.52 -31.06
N VAL A 274 -13.34 6.33 -31.21
CA VAL A 274 -12.74 5.70 -32.39
C VAL A 274 -13.32 4.29 -32.60
N SER A 275 -13.50 3.55 -31.51
CA SER A 275 -14.06 2.20 -31.52
C SER A 275 -15.53 2.18 -31.97
N LEU A 276 -16.34 3.14 -31.51
CA LEU A 276 -17.74 3.27 -31.89
C LEU A 276 -17.91 3.62 -33.38
N ARG A 277 -16.98 4.40 -33.95
CA ARG A 277 -16.99 4.74 -35.38
C ARG A 277 -16.55 3.59 -36.28
N ALA A 278 -15.64 2.73 -35.81
CA ALA A 278 -15.18 1.56 -36.56
C ALA A 278 -16.23 0.44 -36.64
N THR A 279 -17.23 0.43 -35.76
CA THR A 279 -18.31 -0.56 -35.78
C THR A 279 -19.44 -0.15 -36.72
N GLN A 280 -19.36 -0.54 -37.99
CA GLN A 280 -20.56 -0.63 -38.82
C GLN A 280 -21.44 -1.79 -38.34
N PRO A 281 -22.78 -1.64 -38.32
CA PRO A 281 -23.70 -2.71 -37.97
C PRO A 281 -23.59 -3.83 -39.00
N ASN A 282 -22.92 -4.92 -38.64
CA ASN A 282 -22.98 -6.13 -39.44
C ASN A 282 -24.36 -6.79 -39.23
N PRO A 283 -24.90 -7.44 -40.27
CA PRO A 283 -26.11 -8.22 -40.15
C PRO A 283 -25.95 -9.30 -39.06
N VAL A 284 -27.07 -9.60 -38.41
CA VAL A 284 -27.18 -10.54 -37.29
C VAL A 284 -26.54 -11.88 -37.67
N VAL A 285 -25.32 -12.11 -37.19
CA VAL A 285 -24.67 -13.43 -37.30
C VAL A 285 -25.33 -14.32 -36.26
N GLU A 286 -25.92 -15.44 -36.71
CA GLU A 286 -26.47 -16.48 -35.83
C GLU A 286 -25.45 -16.83 -34.76
N GLN A 287 -25.85 -16.63 -33.50
CA GLN A 287 -25.03 -16.94 -32.35
C GLN A 287 -24.94 -18.46 -32.26
N THR A 288 -23.81 -19.01 -32.71
CA THR A 288 -23.46 -20.40 -32.44
C THR A 288 -23.46 -20.59 -30.92
N PRO A 289 -24.17 -21.60 -30.38
CA PRO A 289 -24.26 -21.79 -28.94
C PRO A 289 -22.84 -21.92 -28.36
N PRO A 290 -22.58 -21.29 -27.20
CA PRO A 290 -21.27 -21.31 -26.58
C PRO A 290 -20.88 -22.78 -26.33
N ARG A 291 -19.81 -23.24 -26.99
CA ARG A 291 -19.29 -24.60 -26.80
C ARG A 291 -18.91 -24.78 -25.31
N LEU A 292 -19.10 -25.99 -24.78
CA LEU A 292 -18.80 -26.42 -23.39
C LEU A 292 -17.38 -26.12 -22.87
N LEU A 293 -16.49 -25.56 -23.69
CA LEU A 293 -15.14 -25.13 -23.35
C LEU A 293 -15.08 -23.90 -22.41
N HIS A 294 -16.13 -23.08 -22.34
CA HIS A 294 -16.14 -21.88 -21.47
C HIS A 294 -16.22 -22.14 -19.95
N PRO A 295 -17.10 -23.03 -19.45
CA PRO A 295 -17.14 -23.32 -18.01
C PRO A 295 -15.88 -24.04 -17.52
N PHE A 296 -15.27 -24.91 -18.33
CA PHE A 296 -14.04 -25.61 -17.96
C PHE A 296 -12.85 -24.64 -17.83
N THR A 297 -12.71 -23.71 -18.77
CA THR A 297 -11.64 -22.71 -18.75
C THR A 297 -11.82 -21.69 -17.62
N ALA A 298 -13.05 -21.28 -17.33
CA ALA A 298 -13.36 -20.44 -16.17
C ALA A 298 -13.08 -21.16 -14.83
N ALA A 299 -13.47 -22.43 -14.70
CA ALA A 299 -13.22 -23.23 -13.50
C ALA A 299 -11.71 -23.43 -13.25
N LEU A 300 -10.93 -23.67 -14.31
CA LEU A 300 -9.49 -23.84 -14.19
C LEU A 300 -8.78 -22.51 -13.90
N ALA A 301 -9.21 -21.38 -14.48
CA ALA A 301 -8.68 -20.06 -14.10
C ALA A 301 -9.02 -19.64 -12.66
N LEU A 302 -10.23 -20.00 -12.18
CA LEU A 302 -10.61 -19.85 -10.78
C LEU A 302 -9.71 -20.72 -9.88
N LEU A 303 -9.48 -21.99 -10.24
CA LEU A 303 -8.57 -22.88 -9.53
C LEU A 303 -7.16 -22.28 -9.46
N LEU A 304 -6.65 -21.71 -10.56
CA LEU A 304 -5.34 -21.07 -10.59
C LEU A 304 -5.21 -19.92 -9.62
N GLY A 305 -6.18 -19.00 -9.60
CA GLY A 305 -6.11 -17.92 -8.64
C GLY A 305 -6.42 -18.37 -7.22
N LEU A 306 -7.23 -19.42 -7.01
CA LEU A 306 -7.38 -20.05 -5.67
C LEU A 306 -6.08 -20.69 -5.19
N LEU A 307 -5.34 -21.37 -6.07
CA LEU A 307 -4.02 -21.96 -5.75
C LEU A 307 -3.00 -20.85 -5.44
N TRP A 308 -3.02 -19.76 -6.18
CA TRP A 308 -2.19 -18.58 -5.91
C TRP A 308 -2.59 -17.86 -4.61
N SER A 309 -3.88 -17.79 -4.32
CA SER A 309 -4.39 -17.25 -3.06
C SER A 309 -3.99 -18.12 -1.88
N ALA A 310 -4.05 -19.45 -2.05
CA ALA A 310 -3.64 -20.42 -1.06
C ALA A 310 -2.15 -20.32 -0.71
N ASP A 311 -1.28 -20.01 -1.69
CA ASP A 311 0.14 -19.71 -1.46
C ASP A 311 0.33 -18.60 -0.41
N ARG A 312 -0.46 -17.54 -0.52
CA ARG A 312 -0.41 -16.38 0.37
C ARG A 312 -1.13 -16.59 1.70
N VAL A 313 -2.23 -17.33 1.71
CA VAL A 313 -2.94 -17.72 2.95
C VAL A 313 -2.08 -18.68 3.78
N LEU A 314 -1.36 -19.60 3.13
CA LEU A 314 -0.44 -20.51 3.82
C LEU A 314 0.78 -19.78 4.40
N ASP A 315 1.22 -18.67 3.79
CA ASP A 315 2.24 -17.78 4.35
C ASP A 315 1.85 -17.23 5.75
N CYS A 316 0.54 -17.14 6.01
CA CYS A 316 0.00 -16.69 7.29
C CYS A 316 0.05 -17.77 8.37
N ARG A 317 0.18 -19.06 8.00
CA ARG A 317 0.19 -20.17 8.96
C ARG A 317 1.59 -20.31 9.55
N ALA A 318 1.75 -19.83 10.78
CA ALA A 318 3.05 -19.72 11.42
C ALA A 318 3.01 -20.29 12.84
N GLU A 319 4.06 -20.99 13.25
CA GLU A 319 4.22 -21.43 14.64
C GLU A 319 5.18 -20.50 15.38
N PRO A 320 4.86 -20.06 16.61
CA PRO A 320 5.76 -19.25 17.41
C PRO A 320 7.02 -20.02 17.79
N LYS A 321 8.13 -19.29 17.95
CA LYS A 321 9.41 -19.77 18.49
C LYS A 321 9.56 -19.30 19.95
N ALA A 322 10.78 -19.37 20.48
CA ALA A 322 11.06 -19.05 21.88
C ALA A 322 11.41 -17.57 22.11
N GLY A 323 11.49 -16.73 21.08
CA GLY A 323 11.80 -15.31 21.21
C GLY A 323 13.25 -15.00 21.58
N ARG A 324 14.22 -15.85 21.21
CA ARG A 324 15.65 -15.57 21.47
C ARG A 324 16.19 -14.60 20.42
N ILE A 325 16.49 -13.36 20.82
CA ILE A 325 16.86 -12.30 19.89
C ILE A 325 18.36 -12.03 19.99
N ALA A 326 19.01 -11.82 18.84
CA ALA A 326 20.37 -11.31 18.77
C ALA A 326 20.44 -10.04 17.92
N ILE A 327 21.18 -9.05 18.40
CA ILE A 327 21.49 -7.79 17.70
C ILE A 327 22.96 -7.83 17.32
N ASP A 328 23.26 -7.59 16.04
CA ASP A 328 24.62 -7.45 15.56
C ASP A 328 25.21 -6.08 15.96
N GLU A 329 26.32 -6.11 16.69
CA GLU A 329 27.16 -4.97 17.05
C GLU A 329 28.55 -5.08 16.39
N GLY A 330 28.94 -6.26 15.91
CA GLY A 330 30.28 -6.50 15.35
C GLY A 330 30.50 -5.78 14.02
N HIS A 331 29.44 -5.60 13.24
CA HIS A 331 29.51 -5.02 11.90
C HIS A 331 29.00 -3.60 11.80
N SER A 332 28.61 -2.95 12.90
CA SER A 332 28.16 -1.56 12.89
C SER A 332 28.98 -0.70 13.85
N ARG A 333 29.53 0.40 13.31
CA ARG A 333 30.08 1.50 14.12
C ARG A 333 29.06 2.63 14.32
N TRP A 334 27.83 2.41 13.88
CA TRP A 334 26.71 3.34 13.96
C TRP A 334 25.66 2.81 14.94
N GLU A 335 24.98 3.72 15.64
CA GLU A 335 23.84 3.40 16.52
C GLU A 335 24.06 2.21 17.46
N SER A 336 25.18 2.17 18.19
CA SER A 336 25.48 1.10 19.15
C SER A 336 24.34 0.88 20.14
N SER A 337 24.09 -0.37 20.56
CA SER A 337 23.14 -0.63 21.66
C SER A 337 23.80 -0.74 23.03
N ASP A 338 25.03 -0.24 23.19
CA ASP A 338 25.83 -0.37 24.42
C ASP A 338 25.70 0.80 25.36
N LEU A 339 25.82 2.03 24.86
CA LEU A 339 25.88 3.19 25.72
C LEU A 339 24.48 3.61 26.19
N ARG A 340 24.30 3.81 27.49
CA ARG A 340 23.03 4.33 28.02
C ARG A 340 23.05 5.85 28.02
N LEU A 341 21.90 6.44 27.72
CA LEU A 341 21.64 7.84 28.02
C LEU A 341 21.59 8.02 29.55
N THR A 342 22.54 8.77 30.11
CA THR A 342 22.63 9.09 31.53
C THR A 342 22.88 10.59 31.74
N ARG A 343 23.20 11.01 32.97
CA ARG A 343 23.67 12.39 33.23
C ARG A 343 25.08 12.63 32.70
N ASP A 344 25.91 11.60 32.71
CA ASP A 344 27.32 11.69 32.33
C ASP A 344 27.54 11.30 30.87
N HIS A 345 26.64 10.50 30.30
CA HIS A 345 26.64 10.10 28.89
C HIS A 345 25.41 10.69 28.21
N TYR A 346 25.59 11.78 27.48
CA TYR A 346 24.56 12.47 26.70
C TYR A 346 25.13 12.87 25.32
N GLY A 347 24.25 13.19 24.37
CA GLY A 347 24.64 13.49 22.99
C GLY A 347 24.53 12.28 22.06
N GLN A 348 25.12 12.39 20.87
CA GLN A 348 24.88 11.47 19.75
C GLN A 348 25.09 9.99 20.10
N GLU A 349 26.21 9.62 20.72
CA GLU A 349 26.54 8.22 21.04
C GLU A 349 25.56 7.54 22.01
N SER A 350 24.82 8.32 22.80
CA SER A 350 23.89 7.84 23.83
C SER A 350 22.41 8.05 23.48
N GLY A 351 22.12 9.03 22.61
CA GLY A 351 20.77 9.35 22.13
C GLY A 351 20.46 8.71 20.77
N TYR A 352 21.35 8.89 19.79
CA TYR A 352 21.27 8.33 18.42
C TYR A 352 21.85 6.91 18.40
N ASN A 353 21.25 6.04 19.20
CA ASN A 353 21.72 4.69 19.42
C ASN A 353 20.55 3.75 19.74
N MET A 354 20.72 2.44 19.60
CA MET A 354 19.60 1.49 19.78
C MET A 354 19.53 0.90 21.20
N ARG A 355 20.07 1.59 22.21
CA ARG A 355 20.09 1.08 23.59
C ARG A 355 18.68 0.95 24.17
N GLY A 356 17.83 1.96 23.97
CA GLY A 356 16.43 1.95 24.42
C GLY A 356 15.65 0.79 23.81
N LEU A 357 15.84 0.52 22.52
CA LEU A 357 15.27 -0.64 21.85
C LEU A 357 15.75 -1.96 22.47
N ALA A 358 17.07 -2.12 22.64
CA ALA A 358 17.64 -3.35 23.19
C ALA A 358 17.18 -3.61 24.65
N ASP A 359 17.08 -2.56 25.47
CA ASP A 359 16.57 -2.68 26.84
C ASP A 359 15.06 -3.01 26.83
N TRP A 360 14.27 -2.42 25.94
CA TRP A 360 12.85 -2.76 25.76
C TRP A 360 12.67 -4.23 25.39
N LEU A 361 13.27 -4.67 24.29
CA LEU A 361 13.17 -6.06 23.85
C LEU A 361 13.71 -7.04 24.90
N GLY A 362 14.73 -6.64 25.68
CA GLY A 362 15.27 -7.45 26.78
C GLY A 362 14.24 -7.70 27.89
N VAL A 363 13.41 -6.71 28.22
CA VAL A 363 12.33 -6.85 29.20
C VAL A 363 11.20 -7.74 28.68
N HIS A 364 10.84 -7.62 27.40
CA HIS A 364 9.69 -8.34 26.83
C HIS A 364 9.98 -9.77 26.36
N TYR A 365 11.16 -10.00 25.79
CA TYR A 365 11.57 -11.30 25.24
C TYR A 365 12.58 -12.04 26.12
N GLY A 366 13.08 -11.39 27.19
CA GLY A 366 13.93 -11.97 28.22
C GLY A 366 15.40 -12.16 27.83
N GLN A 367 15.69 -12.64 26.61
CA GLN A 367 17.07 -12.89 26.13
C GLN A 367 17.38 -12.10 24.86
N ILE A 368 17.99 -10.93 25.04
CA ILE A 368 18.69 -10.19 23.97
C ILE A 368 20.18 -10.49 24.08
N ARG A 369 20.80 -10.94 22.99
CA ARG A 369 22.25 -11.08 22.85
C ARG A 369 22.79 -9.96 21.96
N ARG A 370 23.92 -9.38 22.32
CA ARG A 370 24.70 -8.51 21.44
C ARG A 370 25.86 -9.32 20.87
N LEU A 371 26.00 -9.33 19.55
CA LEU A 371 27.02 -10.10 18.85
C LEU A 371 28.12 -9.14 18.38
N TYR A 372 29.34 -9.30 18.89
CA TYR A 372 30.51 -8.51 18.46
C TYR A 372 31.47 -9.30 17.56
N GLN A 373 31.25 -10.60 17.48
CA GLN A 373 32.07 -11.56 16.76
C GLN A 373 31.38 -11.98 15.46
N ALA A 374 32.12 -12.71 14.62
CA ALA A 374 31.59 -13.23 13.38
C ALA A 374 30.30 -14.05 13.59
N ILE A 375 29.36 -13.90 12.67
CA ILE A 375 28.04 -14.55 12.72
C ILE A 375 28.13 -15.94 12.08
N ASP A 376 28.35 -16.96 12.91
CA ASP A 376 28.46 -18.36 12.47
C ASP A 376 27.23 -19.22 12.86
N ASP A 377 27.21 -20.46 12.37
CA ASP A 377 26.14 -21.42 12.68
C ASP A 377 26.02 -21.73 14.19
N ALA A 378 27.12 -21.70 14.95
CA ALA A 378 27.11 -22.00 16.39
C ALA A 378 26.41 -20.90 17.19
N VAL A 379 26.60 -19.64 16.79
CA VAL A 379 25.86 -18.49 17.31
C VAL A 379 24.39 -18.60 16.91
N LEU A 380 24.10 -18.82 15.62
CA LEU A 380 22.74 -18.80 15.08
C LEU A 380 21.85 -19.96 15.55
N GLN A 381 22.40 -21.11 15.95
CA GLN A 381 21.63 -22.19 16.58
C GLN A 381 20.96 -21.79 17.90
N ARG A 382 21.45 -20.73 18.56
CA ARG A 382 20.98 -20.27 19.87
C ARG A 382 20.05 -19.07 19.77
N VAL A 383 19.69 -18.68 18.56
CA VAL A 383 18.94 -17.47 18.24
C VAL A 383 17.72 -17.86 17.41
N ASP A 384 16.60 -17.19 17.63
CA ASP A 384 15.38 -17.32 16.84
C ASP A 384 15.23 -16.14 15.87
N VAL A 385 15.66 -14.94 16.27
CA VAL A 385 15.62 -13.71 15.47
C VAL A 385 16.98 -13.00 15.50
N LEU A 386 17.56 -12.75 14.33
CA LEU A 386 18.76 -11.93 14.15
C LEU A 386 18.36 -10.53 13.65
N VAL A 387 18.85 -9.49 14.31
CA VAL A 387 18.67 -8.08 13.93
C VAL A 387 20.02 -7.56 13.40
N LEU A 388 20.06 -7.20 12.12
CA LEU A 388 21.17 -6.48 11.51
C LEU A 388 20.77 -5.01 11.41
N LYS A 389 21.36 -4.18 12.28
CA LYS A 389 21.14 -2.74 12.31
C LYS A 389 22.29 -2.02 11.60
N THR A 390 21.95 -1.25 10.56
CA THR A 390 22.85 -0.25 9.96
C THR A 390 24.34 -0.67 9.92
N PRO A 391 24.68 -1.84 9.33
CA PRO A 391 26.05 -2.35 9.32
C PRO A 391 26.96 -1.46 8.46
N THR A 392 28.05 -0.97 9.03
CA THR A 392 29.05 -0.14 8.34
C THR A 392 30.27 -0.94 7.89
N GLN A 393 30.32 -2.24 8.18
CA GLN A 393 31.41 -3.14 7.85
C GLN A 393 30.87 -4.37 7.12
N LYS A 394 31.53 -4.78 6.04
CA LYS A 394 31.08 -5.92 5.21
C LYS A 394 31.14 -7.22 6.00
N LEU A 395 30.08 -8.00 5.91
CA LEU A 395 30.07 -9.38 6.38
C LEU A 395 30.84 -10.25 5.40
N SER A 396 31.59 -11.22 5.93
CA SER A 396 32.28 -12.19 5.08
C SER A 396 31.30 -13.02 4.25
N PRO A 397 31.74 -13.60 3.11
CA PRO A 397 30.91 -14.55 2.35
C PRO A 397 30.38 -15.71 3.21
N ALA A 398 31.17 -16.20 4.16
CA ALA A 398 30.79 -17.30 5.04
C ALA A 398 29.66 -16.90 6.00
N GLU A 399 29.71 -15.69 6.58
CA GLU A 399 28.64 -15.19 7.45
C GLU A 399 27.33 -15.00 6.69
N ARG A 400 27.39 -14.42 5.48
CA ARG A 400 26.21 -14.28 4.62
C ARG A 400 25.58 -15.64 4.29
N GLN A 401 26.39 -16.66 4.02
CA GLN A 401 25.91 -18.02 3.81
C GLN A 401 25.28 -18.61 5.08
N CYS A 402 25.87 -18.38 6.26
CA CYS A 402 25.32 -18.82 7.54
C CYS A 402 23.96 -18.15 7.81
N ILE A 403 23.84 -16.85 7.53
CA ILE A 403 22.59 -16.10 7.68
C ILE A 403 21.51 -16.63 6.73
N ASP A 404 21.81 -16.84 5.43
CA ASP A 404 20.84 -17.43 4.48
C ASP A 404 20.40 -18.84 4.93
N ALA A 405 21.34 -19.67 5.38
CA ALA A 405 21.02 -21.00 5.89
C ALA A 405 20.16 -20.95 7.16
N PHE A 406 20.44 -20.01 8.08
CA PHE A 406 19.65 -19.76 9.27
C PHE A 406 18.21 -19.38 8.93
N VAL A 407 18.01 -18.42 8.03
CA VAL A 407 16.66 -18.02 7.59
C VAL A 407 15.94 -19.20 6.95
N ARG A 408 16.56 -19.92 5.99
CA ARG A 408 15.93 -21.08 5.32
C ARG A 408 15.47 -22.16 6.29
N ARG A 409 16.19 -22.37 7.40
CA ARG A 409 15.87 -23.38 8.43
C ARG A 409 14.76 -22.93 9.41
N GLY A 410 14.33 -21.67 9.39
CA GLY A 410 13.29 -21.16 10.30
C GLY A 410 13.67 -19.90 11.09
N GLY A 411 14.88 -19.38 10.89
CA GLY A 411 15.35 -18.14 11.50
C GLY A 411 14.58 -16.91 11.03
N GLY A 412 14.39 -15.95 11.93
CA GLY A 412 13.89 -14.63 11.61
C GLY A 412 15.05 -13.67 11.37
N LEU A 413 15.01 -12.89 10.31
CA LEU A 413 16.00 -11.85 10.00
C LEU A 413 15.30 -10.49 9.93
N ILE A 414 15.77 -9.53 10.72
CA ILE A 414 15.34 -8.14 10.67
C ILE A 414 16.49 -7.30 10.13
N LEU A 415 16.22 -6.54 9.08
CA LEU A 415 17.16 -5.59 8.48
C LEU A 415 16.65 -4.17 8.74
N ILE A 416 17.51 -3.32 9.29
CA ILE A 416 17.19 -1.91 9.56
C ILE A 416 18.12 -1.05 8.72
N GLY A 417 17.56 -0.40 7.69
CA GLY A 417 18.25 0.56 6.84
C GLY A 417 18.14 1.99 7.38
N ASP A 418 18.86 2.90 6.74
CA ASP A 418 18.88 4.33 7.07
C ASP A 418 19.02 5.15 5.77
N HIS A 419 18.92 6.46 5.88
CA HIS A 419 19.03 7.38 4.75
C HIS A 419 20.38 7.33 4.04
N THR A 420 20.33 7.69 2.74
CA THR A 420 21.48 8.17 1.93
C THR A 420 22.70 7.27 1.94
N ASN A 421 22.57 5.98 2.22
CA ASN A 421 23.70 5.07 2.39
C ASN A 421 24.74 5.64 3.39
N VAL A 422 24.27 6.34 4.43
CA VAL A 422 25.14 6.97 5.42
C VAL A 422 26.13 5.94 5.96
N TYR A 423 27.42 6.28 5.94
CA TYR A 423 28.52 5.38 6.33
C TYR A 423 28.60 4.03 5.57
N GLY A 424 28.01 3.93 4.37
CA GLY A 424 27.99 2.70 3.58
C GLY A 424 26.96 1.65 4.05
N THR A 425 26.02 2.03 4.92
CA THR A 425 25.08 1.10 5.55
C THR A 425 24.19 0.36 4.55
N SER A 426 23.55 1.06 3.63
CA SER A 426 22.71 0.47 2.59
C SER A 426 23.50 -0.42 1.63
N GLU A 427 24.75 -0.06 1.30
CA GLU A 427 25.63 -0.91 0.48
C GLU A 427 25.85 -2.27 1.14
N VAL A 428 26.22 -2.27 2.42
CA VAL A 428 26.46 -3.51 3.18
C VAL A 428 25.16 -4.30 3.36
N LEU A 429 24.04 -3.64 3.68
CA LEU A 429 22.74 -4.31 3.81
C LEU A 429 22.29 -4.96 2.50
N ASN A 430 22.56 -4.31 1.36
CA ASN A 430 22.17 -4.81 0.05
C ASN A 430 22.91 -6.09 -0.35
N GLU A 431 24.09 -6.36 0.22
CA GLU A 431 24.77 -7.65 0.06
C GLU A 431 23.98 -8.82 0.68
N ILE A 432 23.00 -8.53 1.55
CA ILE A 432 22.10 -9.49 2.21
C ILE A 432 20.67 -9.38 1.65
N ALA A 433 20.17 -8.17 1.42
CA ALA A 433 18.79 -7.92 1.00
C ALA A 433 18.51 -8.35 -0.45
N VAL A 434 19.44 -8.09 -1.38
CA VAL A 434 19.25 -8.36 -2.82
C VAL A 434 18.93 -9.84 -3.11
N PRO A 435 19.62 -10.84 -2.52
CA PRO A 435 19.23 -12.25 -2.64
C PRO A 435 17.79 -12.56 -2.22
N TYR A 436 17.19 -11.75 -1.34
CA TYR A 436 15.79 -11.88 -0.92
C TYR A 436 14.80 -11.12 -1.81
N GLY A 437 15.29 -10.37 -2.79
CA GLY A 437 14.50 -9.74 -3.85
C GLY A 437 14.07 -8.31 -3.57
N PHE A 438 14.77 -7.60 -2.69
CA PHE A 438 14.57 -6.17 -2.42
C PHE A 438 15.91 -5.51 -2.06
N ARG A 439 15.94 -4.18 -2.02
CA ARG A 439 17.15 -3.40 -1.69
C ARG A 439 16.79 -2.06 -1.07
N PHE A 440 17.70 -1.54 -0.26
CA PHE A 440 17.68 -0.18 0.27
C PHE A 440 18.34 0.75 -0.75
N GLU A 441 17.63 1.78 -1.20
CA GLU A 441 18.15 2.72 -2.17
C GLU A 441 19.05 3.77 -1.50
N TYR A 442 19.88 4.43 -2.30
CA TYR A 442 20.83 5.45 -1.81
C TYR A 442 20.18 6.82 -1.89
N ASP A 443 19.09 6.96 -1.14
CA ASP A 443 18.28 8.16 -1.12
C ASP A 443 17.72 8.43 0.28
N CYS A 444 17.03 9.54 0.41
CA CYS A 444 16.19 9.85 1.54
C CYS A 444 14.78 10.19 1.06
N PHE A 445 13.76 9.76 1.79
CA PHE A 445 12.39 10.14 1.49
C PHE A 445 11.84 11.19 2.45
N PHE A 446 10.86 11.95 1.98
CA PHE A 446 10.08 12.87 2.80
C PHE A 446 8.69 13.10 2.22
N ASP A 447 7.78 13.61 3.05
CA ASP A 447 6.43 14.00 2.64
C ASP A 447 6.49 15.17 1.63
N HIS A 448 5.51 15.25 0.74
CA HIS A 448 5.39 16.37 -0.19
C HIS A 448 5.12 17.73 0.51
N ARG A 449 4.57 17.72 1.74
CA ARG A 449 4.28 18.90 2.59
C ARG A 449 5.37 19.20 3.60
N ASN A 450 5.99 18.17 4.18
CA ASN A 450 6.98 18.33 5.24
C ASN A 450 8.33 17.80 4.78
N ARG A 451 9.35 18.65 4.88
CA ARG A 451 10.75 18.25 4.67
C ARG A 451 11.19 17.47 5.91
N PHE A 452 12.01 16.44 5.72
CA PHE A 452 12.65 15.67 6.81
C PHE A 452 11.75 14.75 7.64
N GLU A 453 10.48 14.60 7.29
CA GLU A 453 9.57 13.72 8.04
C GLU A 453 8.43 13.22 7.17
N PHE A 454 7.85 12.10 7.59
CA PHE A 454 6.65 11.54 6.99
C PHE A 454 5.78 10.88 8.06
N CYS A 455 4.59 11.41 8.26
CA CYS A 455 3.61 10.83 9.16
C CYS A 455 2.77 9.79 8.41
N TYR A 456 2.99 8.52 8.72
CA TYR A 456 2.15 7.44 8.23
C TYR A 456 0.96 7.22 9.18
N ARG A 457 -0.25 7.31 8.64
CA ARG A 457 -1.48 6.89 9.32
C ARG A 457 -1.90 5.52 8.80
N SER A 458 -2.01 4.56 9.69
CA SER A 458 -2.50 3.23 9.34
C SER A 458 -3.99 3.26 9.03
N GLU A 459 -4.36 2.61 7.94
CA GLU A 459 -5.76 2.36 7.63
C GLU A 459 -6.28 1.15 8.42
N PRO A 460 -7.52 1.14 8.92
CA PRO A 460 -8.04 0.08 9.79
C PRO A 460 -7.88 -1.34 9.24
N TRP A 461 -7.92 -1.55 7.92
CA TRP A 461 -7.78 -2.86 7.29
C TRP A 461 -6.32 -3.28 7.04
N VAL A 462 -5.37 -2.33 6.99
CA VAL A 462 -3.94 -2.61 6.86
C VAL A 462 -3.35 -3.13 8.18
N ARG A 463 -4.01 -2.81 9.30
CA ARG A 463 -3.72 -3.33 10.66
C ARG A 463 -3.97 -4.84 10.83
N ASN A 464 -4.47 -5.52 9.80
CA ASN A 464 -4.60 -6.98 9.81
C ASN A 464 -3.24 -7.67 9.71
N HIS A 465 -2.24 -7.04 9.07
CA HIS A 465 -0.90 -7.59 9.05
C HIS A 465 -0.28 -7.56 10.47
N PRO A 466 0.38 -8.63 10.94
CA PRO A 466 0.88 -8.71 12.31
C PRO A 466 1.81 -7.57 12.72
N ILE A 467 2.64 -7.10 11.78
CA ILE A 467 3.58 -5.98 12.01
C ILE A 467 2.86 -4.66 12.30
N LEU A 468 1.67 -4.45 11.73
CA LEU A 468 0.96 -3.18 11.80
C LEU A 468 -0.20 -3.21 12.79
N ARG A 469 -0.36 -4.31 13.53
CA ARG A 469 -1.42 -4.43 14.52
C ARG A 469 -1.12 -3.49 15.69
N GLY A 470 -2.12 -2.69 16.08
CA GLY A 470 -1.97 -1.70 17.16
C GLY A 470 -1.22 -0.43 16.73
N LEU A 471 -0.63 -0.43 15.54
CA LEU A 471 -0.09 0.78 14.93
C LEU A 471 -1.26 1.69 14.54
N ASP A 472 -1.37 2.87 15.15
CA ASP A 472 -2.32 3.92 14.74
C ASP A 472 -1.63 4.86 13.74
N THR A 473 -0.55 5.48 14.20
CA THR A 473 0.27 6.44 13.48
C THR A 473 1.72 6.17 13.80
N ILE A 474 2.61 6.40 12.83
CA ILE A 474 4.06 6.40 13.04
C ILE A 474 4.66 7.55 12.26
N LEU A 475 5.51 8.32 12.94
CA LEU A 475 6.29 9.39 12.33
C LEU A 475 7.63 8.81 11.89
N PHE A 476 7.81 8.66 10.58
CA PHE A 476 9.12 8.47 9.97
C PHE A 476 9.86 9.80 9.95
N GLU A 477 11.17 9.73 10.12
CA GLU A 477 12.04 10.90 10.07
C GLU A 477 12.69 10.93 8.68
N VAL A 478 13.91 10.44 8.59
CA VAL A 478 14.70 10.44 7.36
C VAL A 478 15.24 9.03 7.13
N GLY A 479 14.45 8.19 6.48
CA GLY A 479 14.88 6.88 5.99
C GLY A 479 15.18 6.89 4.49
N CYS A 480 15.61 5.74 3.97
CA CYS A 480 15.70 5.50 2.53
C CYS A 480 14.41 4.88 1.98
N THR A 481 14.30 4.80 0.65
CA THR A 481 13.24 4.01 0.01
C THR A 481 13.69 2.56 -0.19
N ILE A 482 12.73 1.62 -0.28
CA ILE A 482 13.01 0.22 -0.60
C ILE A 482 12.49 -0.11 -1.99
N ASP A 483 13.37 -0.55 -2.89
CA ASP A 483 12.98 -1.06 -4.20
C ASP A 483 12.73 -2.58 -4.12
N ILE A 484 11.68 -3.04 -4.80
CA ILE A 484 11.31 -4.46 -4.87
C ILE A 484 11.68 -5.04 -6.24
N ASP A 485 12.50 -6.09 -6.23
CA ASP A 485 12.96 -6.80 -7.43
C ASP A 485 12.22 -8.14 -7.63
N SER A 486 11.47 -8.62 -6.62
CA SER A 486 10.77 -9.90 -6.66
C SER A 486 9.30 -9.79 -6.29
N PRO A 487 8.38 -10.41 -7.05
CA PRO A 487 6.96 -10.44 -6.71
C PRO A 487 6.62 -11.22 -5.43
N ARG A 488 7.63 -11.90 -4.86
CA ARG A 488 7.51 -12.65 -3.62
C ARG A 488 7.84 -11.82 -2.37
N VAL A 489 8.37 -10.61 -2.54
CA VAL A 489 8.48 -9.62 -1.47
C VAL A 489 7.14 -8.95 -1.30
N ARG A 490 6.70 -8.80 -0.05
CA ARG A 490 5.42 -8.19 0.29
C ARG A 490 5.68 -6.80 0.88
N PRO A 491 5.22 -5.71 0.24
CA PRO A 491 5.20 -4.41 0.87
C PRO A 491 4.13 -4.41 1.96
N ILE A 492 4.53 -4.05 3.19
CA ILE A 492 3.66 -4.01 4.36
C ILE A 492 3.23 -2.57 4.65
N LEU A 493 4.21 -1.66 4.68
CA LEU A 493 3.98 -0.23 4.83
C LEU A 493 4.48 0.46 3.57
N VAL A 494 3.59 1.20 2.90
CA VAL A 494 3.87 1.95 1.67
C VAL A 494 3.51 3.42 1.91
N GLY A 495 4.50 4.30 1.79
CA GLY A 495 4.23 5.75 1.74
C GLY A 495 3.70 6.10 0.37
N ARG A 496 2.49 6.68 0.26
CA ARG A 496 1.77 6.86 -1.01
C ARG A 496 2.03 8.19 -1.74
N SER A 497 2.64 9.15 -1.05
CA SER A 497 2.86 10.51 -1.56
C SER A 497 4.23 11.04 -1.14
N LEU A 498 5.28 10.25 -1.33
CA LEU A 498 6.62 10.66 -0.94
C LEU A 498 7.40 11.24 -2.12
N LYS A 499 8.43 11.98 -1.77
CA LYS A 499 9.54 12.36 -2.64
C LYS A 499 10.77 11.59 -2.19
N SER A 500 11.61 11.19 -3.12
CA SER A 500 12.90 10.54 -2.86
C SER A 500 14.01 11.39 -3.46
N GLN A 501 14.93 11.80 -2.60
CA GLN A 501 16.09 12.61 -2.94
C GLN A 501 17.36 11.75 -2.94
N PRO A 502 18.10 11.71 -4.05
CA PRO A 502 19.36 10.98 -4.12
C PRO A 502 20.39 11.47 -3.09
N ILE A 503 21.29 10.56 -2.74
CA ILE A 503 22.51 10.83 -1.97
C ILE A 503 23.30 12.03 -2.50
N ASP A 504 23.81 12.88 -1.60
CA ASP A 504 24.66 14.04 -1.91
C ASP A 504 26.04 13.90 -1.25
N PHE A 505 27.07 13.55 -2.03
CA PHE A 505 28.44 13.39 -1.52
C PHE A 505 29.10 14.73 -1.10
N GLY A 506 28.46 15.87 -1.35
CA GLY A 506 28.96 17.19 -0.97
C GLY A 506 28.79 17.54 0.51
N VAL A 507 28.08 16.71 1.28
CA VAL A 507 27.76 16.94 2.70
C VAL A 507 28.08 15.71 3.55
N GLU A 508 28.44 15.92 4.82
CA GLU A 508 29.04 14.90 5.70
C GLU A 508 28.16 13.66 5.94
N ASN A 509 26.85 13.86 6.13
CA ASN A 509 25.87 12.78 6.30
C ASN A 509 25.24 12.30 4.99
N PHE A 510 25.81 12.74 3.86
CA PHE A 510 25.30 12.54 2.51
C PHE A 510 23.87 13.01 2.26
N TYR A 511 23.35 13.83 3.17
CA TYR A 511 21.99 14.31 3.19
C TYR A 511 21.92 15.73 2.64
N GLY A 512 21.72 15.83 1.32
CA GLY A 512 21.65 17.12 0.64
C GLY A 512 20.53 18.01 1.17
N THR A 513 20.60 19.31 0.88
CA THR A 513 19.50 20.22 1.20
C THR A 513 18.22 19.74 0.49
N PRO A 514 17.08 19.57 1.19
CA PRO A 514 15.84 19.21 0.52
C PRO A 514 15.42 20.27 -0.45
N ARG A 515 15.52 19.92 -1.72
CA ARG A 515 15.09 20.72 -2.86
C ARG A 515 14.20 19.82 -3.67
N ASP A 516 13.09 20.35 -4.16
CA ASP A 516 12.42 19.63 -5.22
C ASP A 516 13.42 19.53 -6.40
N THR A 517 13.48 18.43 -7.14
CA THR A 517 14.18 18.41 -8.43
C THR A 517 13.39 17.54 -9.39
N SER A 518 13.52 17.78 -10.69
CA SER A 518 12.86 16.92 -11.68
C SER A 518 13.39 15.47 -11.66
N GLU A 519 14.58 15.26 -11.10
CA GLU A 519 15.24 13.95 -11.00
C GLU A 519 14.69 13.08 -9.87
N GLN A 520 14.05 13.72 -8.88
CA GLN A 520 13.51 13.02 -7.72
C GLN A 520 12.42 12.03 -8.14
N ARG A 521 12.46 10.85 -7.51
CA ARG A 521 11.35 9.91 -7.63
C ARG A 521 10.20 10.43 -6.77
N THR A 522 8.98 10.32 -7.26
CA THR A 522 7.79 10.65 -6.47
C THR A 522 6.72 9.57 -6.59
N GLY A 523 5.88 9.48 -5.56
CA GLY A 523 4.74 8.58 -5.50
C GLY A 523 4.85 7.57 -4.38
N GLN A 524 4.62 6.30 -4.72
CA GLN A 524 4.53 5.21 -3.76
C GLN A 524 5.88 4.54 -3.54
N PHE A 525 6.32 4.42 -2.28
CA PHE A 525 7.53 3.68 -1.91
C PHE A 525 7.26 2.72 -0.76
N PRO A 526 7.68 1.45 -0.88
CA PRO A 526 7.75 0.56 0.26
C PRO A 526 8.73 1.10 1.30
N LEU A 527 8.28 1.16 2.56
CA LEU A 527 9.09 1.55 3.72
C LEU A 527 9.29 0.38 4.69
N VAL A 528 8.35 -0.58 4.70
CA VAL A 528 8.48 -1.86 5.39
C VAL A 528 8.13 -2.96 4.42
N VAL A 529 9.01 -3.95 4.27
CA VAL A 529 8.79 -5.12 3.41
C VAL A 529 9.04 -6.42 4.16
N THR A 530 8.40 -7.49 3.71
CA THR A 530 8.64 -8.84 4.25
C THR A 530 8.86 -9.86 3.14
N ARG A 531 9.58 -10.93 3.47
CA ARG A 531 9.83 -12.05 2.58
C ARG A 531 9.91 -13.36 3.36
N ALA A 532 9.04 -14.32 3.04
CA ALA A 532 9.18 -15.69 3.53
C ALA A 532 10.22 -16.49 2.72
N VAL A 533 11.15 -17.15 3.40
CA VAL A 533 12.26 -17.88 2.77
C VAL A 533 12.46 -19.22 3.47
N GLY A 534 12.25 -20.32 2.75
CA GLY A 534 12.28 -21.66 3.35
C GLY A 534 11.24 -21.75 4.46
N ARG A 535 11.68 -21.97 5.70
CA ARG A 535 10.82 -21.96 6.90
C ARG A 535 10.90 -20.65 7.69
N GLY A 536 11.78 -19.74 7.33
CA GLY A 536 12.00 -18.49 8.06
C GLY A 536 11.48 -17.26 7.32
N ARG A 537 11.78 -16.10 7.89
CA ARG A 537 11.19 -14.82 7.48
C ARG A 537 12.23 -13.71 7.53
N VAL A 538 12.16 -12.83 6.54
CA VAL A 538 12.94 -11.60 6.48
C VAL A 538 11.95 -10.43 6.60
N VAL A 539 12.29 -9.47 7.43
CA VAL A 539 11.59 -8.19 7.60
C VAL A 539 12.61 -7.09 7.40
N ALA A 540 12.25 -6.06 6.65
CA ALA A 540 13.10 -4.89 6.45
C ALA A 540 12.30 -3.61 6.68
N ILE A 541 12.93 -2.63 7.32
CA ILE A 541 12.42 -1.28 7.52
C ILE A 541 13.48 -0.27 7.14
N SER A 542 13.06 0.86 6.58
CA SER A 542 13.94 1.77 5.86
C SER A 542 14.48 2.95 6.67
N ASP A 543 14.14 3.05 7.95
CA ASP A 543 14.51 4.16 8.83
C ASP A 543 14.96 3.62 10.20
N SER A 544 16.23 3.80 10.54
CA SER A 544 16.82 3.38 11.82
C SER A 544 16.58 4.40 12.92
N THR A 545 16.35 5.66 12.56
CA THR A 545 16.12 6.77 13.48
C THR A 545 14.86 6.53 14.31
N LEU A 546 13.90 5.76 13.78
CA LEU A 546 12.74 5.21 14.50
C LEU A 546 13.10 4.48 15.79
N PHE A 547 14.28 3.86 15.85
CA PHE A 547 14.70 3.01 16.95
C PHE A 547 15.82 3.61 17.80
N SER A 548 16.18 4.87 17.51
CA SER A 548 17.08 5.62 18.36
C SER A 548 16.47 5.81 19.76
N THR A 549 17.29 5.77 20.80
CA THR A 549 16.86 5.89 22.21
C THR A 549 16.04 7.16 22.45
N PHE A 550 16.34 8.25 21.72
CA PHE A 550 15.61 9.50 21.87
C PHE A 550 14.16 9.43 21.34
N SER A 551 13.84 8.43 20.53
CA SER A 551 12.60 8.40 19.75
C SER A 551 11.80 7.11 19.85
N VAL A 552 12.42 5.96 20.15
CA VAL A 552 11.80 4.61 20.08
C VAL A 552 10.49 4.45 20.87
N PHE A 553 10.26 5.30 21.88
CA PHE A 553 9.05 5.28 22.71
C PHE A 553 7.98 6.30 22.29
N GLN A 554 8.21 7.05 21.22
CA GLN A 554 7.18 7.84 20.58
C GLN A 554 6.12 6.92 19.94
N PRO A 555 4.87 7.39 19.80
CA PRO A 555 3.78 6.55 19.31
C PRO A 555 4.07 5.86 17.97
N GLY A 556 3.80 4.56 17.91
CA GLY A 556 3.93 3.72 16.74
C GLY A 556 5.29 3.05 16.55
N ARG A 557 6.36 3.60 17.14
CA ARG A 557 7.73 3.11 16.92
C ARG A 557 8.04 1.83 17.70
N ARG A 558 7.55 1.72 18.94
CA ARG A 558 7.60 0.47 19.69
C ARG A 558 6.65 -0.58 19.13
N GLU A 559 5.44 -0.17 18.72
CA GLU A 559 4.42 -1.08 18.19
C GLU A 559 4.91 -1.75 16.91
N ILE A 560 5.57 -0.99 16.02
CA ILE A 560 6.08 -1.54 14.77
C ILE A 560 7.21 -2.53 15.01
N VAL A 561 8.18 -2.23 15.90
CA VAL A 561 9.30 -3.16 16.15
C VAL A 561 8.86 -4.42 16.86
N GLU A 562 7.89 -4.32 17.78
CA GLU A 562 7.26 -5.47 18.40
C GLU A 562 6.55 -6.35 17.38
N GLY A 563 5.81 -5.72 16.46
CA GLY A 563 5.18 -6.40 15.34
C GLY A 563 6.20 -7.09 14.43
N MET A 564 7.32 -6.43 14.12
CA MET A 564 8.42 -6.99 13.32
C MET A 564 9.05 -8.20 14.01
N VAL A 565 9.40 -8.09 15.29
CA VAL A 565 9.98 -9.19 16.08
C VAL A 565 9.00 -10.34 16.20
N ALA A 566 7.73 -10.07 16.55
CA ALA A 566 6.71 -11.09 16.64
C ALA A 566 6.55 -11.82 15.30
N TYR A 567 6.48 -11.10 14.18
CA TYR A 567 6.37 -11.71 12.86
C TYR A 567 7.60 -12.57 12.50
N ALA A 568 8.80 -12.08 12.81
CA ALA A 568 10.07 -12.78 12.57
C ALA A 568 10.29 -13.98 13.52
N ASP A 569 9.68 -13.95 14.71
CA ASP A 569 9.74 -15.01 15.71
C ASP A 569 8.78 -16.18 15.41
N HIS A 570 8.27 -16.29 14.18
CA HIS A 570 7.50 -17.45 13.74
C HIS A 570 8.19 -18.21 12.62
N ARG A 571 7.98 -19.52 12.59
CA ARG A 571 8.38 -20.40 11.48
C ARG A 571 7.19 -20.69 10.57
N ASP A 572 7.44 -20.64 9.26
CA ASP A 572 6.49 -21.06 8.23
C ASP A 572 6.35 -22.60 8.27
N CYS A 573 5.10 -23.07 8.39
CA CYS A 573 4.76 -24.48 8.45
C CYS A 573 4.20 -25.03 7.11
N GLY A 574 4.00 -24.16 6.11
CA GLY A 574 3.35 -24.49 4.84
C GLY A 574 4.25 -24.37 3.60
N SER A 575 5.51 -23.99 3.74
CA SER A 575 6.38 -23.65 2.59
C SER A 575 6.52 -24.74 1.52
N ALA A 576 6.63 -26.02 1.91
CA ALA A 576 6.69 -27.13 0.96
C ALA A 576 5.37 -27.34 0.20
N VAL A 577 4.23 -27.20 0.91
CA VAL A 577 2.89 -27.26 0.30
C VAL A 577 2.71 -26.09 -0.66
N ARG A 578 3.14 -24.90 -0.25
CA ARG A 578 3.13 -23.68 -1.03
C ARG A 578 3.88 -23.83 -2.36
N ASP A 579 5.13 -24.30 -2.33
CA ASP A 579 5.91 -24.55 -3.55
C ASP A 579 5.28 -25.61 -4.46
N GLY A 580 4.57 -26.59 -3.88
CA GLY A 580 3.76 -27.56 -4.60
C GLY A 580 2.57 -26.90 -5.31
N LEU A 581 1.79 -26.06 -4.60
CA LEU A 581 0.64 -25.34 -5.14
C LEU A 581 1.04 -24.35 -6.23
N CYS A 582 2.14 -23.62 -6.05
CA CYS A 582 2.69 -22.71 -7.07
C CYS A 582 3.07 -23.46 -8.36
N ARG A 583 3.74 -24.61 -8.25
CA ARG A 583 4.09 -25.43 -9.42
C ARG A 583 2.86 -26.04 -10.08
N ALA A 584 1.90 -26.50 -9.29
CA ALA A 584 0.63 -27.01 -9.79
C ALA A 584 -0.16 -25.91 -10.52
N ALA A 585 -0.19 -24.69 -9.98
CA ALA A 585 -0.80 -23.54 -10.62
C ALA A 585 -0.08 -23.20 -11.95
N LEU A 586 1.26 -23.17 -11.97
CA LEU A 586 1.99 -22.89 -13.20
C LEU A 586 1.75 -23.96 -14.27
N ALA A 587 1.71 -25.24 -13.89
CA ALA A 587 1.42 -26.34 -14.80
C ALA A 587 -0.02 -26.29 -15.34
N ALA A 588 -1.01 -26.02 -14.47
CA ALA A 588 -2.39 -25.83 -14.86
C ALA A 588 -2.57 -24.60 -15.77
N PHE A 589 -1.82 -23.52 -15.53
CA PHE A 589 -1.80 -22.33 -16.38
C PHE A 589 -1.26 -22.65 -17.78
N ALA A 590 -0.12 -23.34 -17.86
CA ALA A 590 0.46 -23.75 -19.13
C ALA A 590 -0.46 -24.71 -19.91
N LEU A 591 -1.06 -25.69 -19.22
CA LEU A 591 -2.04 -26.60 -19.82
C LEU A 591 -3.25 -25.84 -20.34
N LEU A 592 -3.74 -24.85 -19.59
CA LEU A 592 -4.86 -24.04 -19.99
C LEU A 592 -4.53 -23.16 -21.21
N LEU A 593 -3.33 -22.58 -21.30
CA LEU A 593 -2.89 -21.86 -22.51
C LEU A 593 -2.89 -22.78 -23.76
N LEU A 594 -2.50 -24.05 -23.59
CA LEU A 594 -2.51 -25.03 -24.67
C LEU A 594 -3.92 -25.44 -25.10
N LEU A 595 -4.84 -25.61 -24.14
CA LEU A 595 -6.23 -26.01 -24.38
C LEU A 595 -7.09 -24.84 -24.89
N CYS A 596 -6.73 -23.60 -24.58
CA CYS A 596 -7.45 -22.38 -24.95
C CYS A 596 -7.11 -21.82 -26.34
N ARG A 597 -6.54 -22.61 -27.26
CA ARG A 597 -6.18 -22.16 -28.63
C ARG A 597 -7.32 -21.56 -29.48
N GLY A 598 -8.56 -21.53 -28.98
CA GLY A 598 -9.69 -20.81 -29.59
C GLY A 598 -10.64 -20.11 -28.59
N ALA A 599 -10.36 -20.15 -27.28
CA ALA A 599 -11.12 -19.40 -26.29
C ALA A 599 -10.43 -18.05 -26.09
N GLY A 600 -11.15 -16.94 -26.24
CA GLY A 600 -10.56 -15.61 -26.19
C GLY A 600 -9.75 -15.39 -24.90
N VAL A 601 -8.48 -15.01 -25.04
CA VAL A 601 -7.52 -14.66 -23.97
C VAL A 601 -8.14 -13.77 -22.89
N GLY A 602 -9.16 -12.97 -23.24
CA GLY A 602 -9.95 -12.16 -22.31
C GLY A 602 -10.58 -12.94 -21.14
N VAL A 603 -11.23 -14.10 -21.35
CA VAL A 603 -11.83 -14.89 -20.24
C VAL A 603 -10.77 -15.28 -19.23
N PHE A 604 -9.61 -15.66 -19.75
CA PHE A 604 -8.52 -16.15 -18.95
C PHE A 604 -7.96 -15.05 -18.07
N VAL A 605 -7.65 -13.89 -18.66
CA VAL A 605 -7.17 -12.72 -17.92
C VAL A 605 -8.21 -12.28 -16.89
N THR A 606 -9.49 -12.18 -17.27
CA THR A 606 -10.58 -11.80 -16.36
C THR A 606 -10.69 -12.74 -15.17
N ALA A 607 -10.71 -14.06 -15.40
CA ALA A 607 -10.85 -15.02 -14.31
C ALA A 607 -9.60 -15.09 -13.42
N PHE A 608 -8.39 -14.99 -13.99
CA PHE A 608 -7.15 -14.93 -13.23
C PHE A 608 -7.12 -13.69 -12.32
N VAL A 609 -7.41 -12.52 -12.89
CA VAL A 609 -7.41 -11.26 -12.15
C VAL A 609 -8.50 -11.24 -11.07
N ALA A 610 -9.70 -11.76 -11.38
CA ALA A 610 -10.76 -11.89 -10.38
C ALA A 610 -10.35 -12.79 -9.21
N ALA A 611 -9.72 -13.92 -9.52
CA ALA A 611 -9.24 -14.84 -8.51
C ALA A 611 -8.06 -14.26 -7.71
N TRP A 612 -7.17 -13.48 -8.35
CA TRP A 612 -6.14 -12.67 -7.68
C TRP A 612 -6.74 -11.70 -6.66
N GLY A 613 -7.75 -10.91 -7.06
CA GLY A 613 -8.43 -9.98 -6.16
C GLY A 613 -9.10 -10.69 -4.96
N SER A 614 -9.73 -11.84 -5.20
CA SER A 614 -10.33 -12.65 -4.13
C SER A 614 -9.29 -13.23 -3.16
N GLY A 615 -8.08 -13.51 -3.66
CA GLY A 615 -6.97 -13.98 -2.86
C GLY A 615 -6.48 -12.97 -1.85
N HIS A 616 -6.32 -11.72 -2.27
CA HIS A 616 -5.92 -10.63 -1.38
C HIS A 616 -6.90 -10.45 -0.21
N GLY A 617 -8.20 -10.55 -0.47
CA GLY A 617 -9.22 -10.57 0.58
C GLY A 617 -9.06 -11.70 1.58
N SER A 618 -8.78 -12.89 1.05
CA SER A 618 -8.58 -14.10 1.85
C SER A 618 -7.32 -14.01 2.71
N ILE A 619 -6.26 -13.33 2.23
CA ILE A 619 -5.04 -13.06 3.01
C ILE A 619 -5.36 -12.18 4.21
N ALA A 620 -6.06 -11.06 4.02
CA ALA A 620 -6.38 -10.15 5.12
C ALA A 620 -7.19 -10.87 6.22
N LEU A 621 -8.15 -11.71 5.82
CA LEU A 621 -8.92 -12.56 6.73
C LEU A 621 -8.05 -13.63 7.40
N ALA A 622 -7.15 -14.28 6.64
CA ALA A 622 -6.23 -15.29 7.17
C ALA A 622 -5.22 -14.69 8.15
N GLU A 623 -4.70 -13.49 7.89
CA GLU A 623 -3.80 -12.78 8.80
C GLU A 623 -4.53 -12.43 10.10
N ALA A 624 -5.77 -11.95 10.01
CA ALA A 624 -6.61 -11.71 11.18
C ALA A 624 -6.87 -13.00 12.00
N TRP A 625 -7.00 -14.14 11.33
CA TRP A 625 -7.31 -15.44 11.94
C TRP A 625 -6.09 -16.17 12.53
N TYR A 626 -4.98 -16.25 11.80
CA TYR A 626 -3.77 -17.00 12.20
C TYR A 626 -2.86 -16.21 13.13
N TYR A 627 -2.96 -14.88 13.07
CA TYR A 627 -2.40 -14.02 14.09
C TYR A 627 -3.59 -13.40 14.81
N PRO A 628 -4.35 -14.14 15.64
CA PRO A 628 -5.29 -13.50 16.53
C PRO A 628 -4.44 -12.58 17.44
N GLY A 629 -4.78 -11.29 17.46
CA GLY A 629 -3.93 -10.21 17.98
C GLY A 629 -3.04 -10.62 19.13
N ASN A 630 -1.72 -10.56 18.88
CA ASN A 630 -0.63 -11.01 19.74
C ASN A 630 -0.98 -10.86 21.23
N PRO A 631 -1.60 -11.88 21.86
CA PRO A 631 -1.99 -11.81 23.27
C PRO A 631 -0.74 -11.87 24.16
N ASP A 632 0.40 -12.23 23.55
CA ASP A 632 1.64 -12.68 24.17
C ASP A 632 2.81 -11.72 23.97
N LEU A 633 2.59 -10.46 23.53
CA LEU A 633 3.52 -9.41 23.93
C LEU A 633 3.38 -9.32 25.45
N ARG A 634 4.20 -10.12 26.14
CA ARG A 634 4.26 -10.23 27.58
C ARG A 634 4.25 -8.81 28.09
N ARG A 635 3.17 -8.41 28.77
CA ARG A 635 3.10 -7.06 29.37
C ARG A 635 4.41 -6.85 30.10
N ALA A 636 5.02 -5.69 29.88
CA ALA A 636 6.22 -5.33 30.63
C ALA A 636 5.95 -5.60 32.11
N ALA A 637 6.98 -6.01 32.87
CA ALA A 637 6.82 -6.19 34.30
C ALA A 637 6.12 -4.96 34.89
N ALA A 638 5.06 -5.18 35.66
CA ALA A 638 4.26 -4.08 36.21
C ALA A 638 5.18 -3.05 36.87
N GLY A 639 5.14 -1.80 36.40
CA GLY A 639 5.94 -0.68 36.94
C GLY A 639 7.15 -0.23 36.11
N SER A 640 7.49 -0.88 34.98
CA SER A 640 8.54 -0.37 34.08
C SER A 640 8.05 0.63 33.04
N GLU A 641 6.74 0.74 32.83
CA GLU A 641 6.13 1.70 31.91
C GLU A 641 5.60 2.94 32.65
N VAL A 642 5.70 4.10 32.00
CA VAL A 642 5.16 5.38 32.51
C VAL A 642 4.20 5.96 31.48
N SER A 643 2.96 6.18 31.88
CA SER A 643 1.91 6.72 31.00
C SER A 643 1.93 8.25 31.02
N PHE A 644 2.14 8.89 29.88
CA PHE A 644 1.94 10.31 29.67
C PHE A 644 0.52 10.54 29.17
N VAL A 645 -0.24 11.44 29.80
CA VAL A 645 -1.59 11.81 29.35
C VAL A 645 -1.48 12.83 28.23
N TRP A 646 -2.17 12.57 27.12
CA TRP A 646 -2.28 13.47 25.98
C TRP A 646 -3.06 14.73 26.36
N GLU A 647 -2.45 15.88 26.12
CA GLU A 647 -3.07 17.19 26.24
C GLU A 647 -2.89 17.97 24.93
N ASP A 648 -3.98 18.56 24.41
CA ASP A 648 -3.99 19.23 23.10
C ASP A 648 -3.17 20.53 23.07
N HIS A 649 -2.98 21.14 24.24
CA HIS A 649 -2.13 22.32 24.39
C HIS A 649 -0.63 21.97 24.38
N LEU A 650 -0.25 20.69 24.44
CA LEU A 650 1.13 20.22 24.29
C LEU A 650 1.41 19.77 22.86
N ALA A 651 2.63 19.94 22.40
CA ALA A 651 3.07 19.46 21.09
C ALA A 651 3.77 18.11 21.25
N TRP A 652 3.09 17.05 20.82
CA TRP A 652 3.58 15.68 20.85
C TRP A 652 4.19 15.30 19.50
N PRO A 653 5.26 14.48 19.47
CA PRO A 653 5.98 14.11 18.26
C PRO A 653 5.27 12.95 17.54
N VAL A 654 3.97 13.14 17.27
CA VAL A 654 3.10 12.12 16.66
C VAL A 654 2.82 12.42 15.20
N PHE A 655 2.64 13.69 14.87
CA PHE A 655 2.27 14.12 13.51
C PHE A 655 3.35 14.92 12.80
N GLY A 656 4.43 15.25 13.51
CA GLY A 656 5.60 15.96 12.99
C GLY A 656 6.45 16.50 14.14
N PHE A 657 7.61 17.05 13.79
CA PHE A 657 8.50 17.74 14.71
C PHE A 657 7.84 19.01 15.23
N THR A 658 7.97 19.22 16.54
CA THR A 658 7.44 20.41 17.18
C THR A 658 8.22 21.66 16.75
N LYS A 659 7.53 22.60 16.10
CA LYS A 659 8.10 23.91 15.71
C LYS A 659 8.16 24.89 16.87
N ASP A 660 7.28 24.74 17.86
CA ASP A 660 7.23 25.57 19.06
C ASP A 660 7.88 24.84 20.24
N GLN A 661 9.16 25.15 20.47
CA GLN A 661 9.95 24.53 21.54
C GLN A 661 9.34 24.73 22.93
N SER A 662 8.53 25.79 23.16
CA SER A 662 7.89 26.02 24.45
C SER A 662 6.78 25.02 24.77
N ARG A 663 6.26 24.34 23.74
CA ARG A 663 5.22 23.31 23.84
C ARG A 663 5.78 21.89 23.62
N CYS A 664 7.08 21.75 23.38
CA CYS A 664 7.72 20.47 23.07
C CYS A 664 8.09 19.71 24.35
N PHE A 665 7.53 18.53 24.54
CA PHE A 665 7.81 17.68 25.71
C PHE A 665 8.53 16.37 25.35
N ASP A 666 9.14 16.29 24.16
CA ASP A 666 9.90 15.11 23.71
C ASP A 666 11.05 14.76 24.66
N LEU A 667 11.68 15.77 25.27
CA LEU A 667 12.73 15.58 26.28
C LEU A 667 12.23 14.82 27.51
N MET A 668 10.93 14.84 27.82
CA MET A 668 10.36 14.04 28.91
C MET A 668 10.32 12.55 28.55
N PHE A 669 10.06 12.19 27.30
CA PHE A 669 10.20 10.80 26.84
C PHE A 669 11.65 10.32 27.01
N GLN A 670 12.61 11.14 26.60
CA GLN A 670 14.04 10.83 26.77
C GLN A 670 14.42 10.73 28.24
N PHE A 671 13.87 11.59 29.10
CA PHE A 671 14.10 11.57 30.54
C PHE A 671 13.57 10.28 31.18
N ALA A 672 12.37 9.84 30.81
CA ALA A 672 11.83 8.56 31.27
C ALA A 672 12.77 7.40 30.91
N ALA A 673 13.27 7.37 29.67
CA ALA A 673 14.26 6.37 29.24
C ALA A 673 15.54 6.41 30.09
N ARG A 674 16.04 7.60 30.47
CA ARG A 674 17.18 7.75 31.41
C ARG A 674 16.89 7.13 32.78
N CYS A 675 15.66 7.23 33.25
CA CYS A 675 15.20 6.65 34.51
C CYS A 675 14.93 5.14 34.43
N ARG A 676 15.25 4.47 33.31
CA ARG A 676 14.91 3.05 33.04
C ARG A 676 13.41 2.80 33.05
N ALA A 677 12.63 3.83 32.73
CA ALA A 677 11.22 3.74 32.49
C ALA A 677 10.96 3.82 30.99
N PHE A 678 9.89 3.16 30.56
CA PHE A 678 9.47 3.13 29.17
C PHE A 678 8.24 4.03 29.02
N PRO A 679 8.38 5.24 28.47
CA PRO A 679 7.26 6.15 28.34
C PRO A 679 6.26 5.63 27.29
N ARG A 680 4.99 5.92 27.50
CA ARG A 680 3.92 5.71 26.51
C ARG A 680 2.96 6.88 26.54
N LEU A 681 2.35 7.21 25.41
CA LEU A 681 1.37 8.27 25.31
C LEU A 681 -0.05 7.69 25.35
N GLU A 682 -0.89 8.19 26.25
CA GLU A 682 -2.26 7.74 26.46
C GLU A 682 -3.25 8.87 26.20
N ARG A 683 -4.32 8.58 25.46
CA ARG A 683 -5.27 9.61 24.98
C ARG A 683 -6.04 10.33 26.09
N ASN A 684 -6.12 9.73 27.27
CA ASN A 684 -6.78 10.32 28.43
C ASN A 684 -6.33 9.63 29.73
N LEU A 685 -6.59 10.30 30.84
CA LEU A 685 -6.25 9.83 32.18
C LEU A 685 -6.83 8.45 32.49
N HIS A 686 -8.10 8.20 32.16
CA HIS A 686 -8.73 6.90 32.44
C HIS A 686 -7.97 5.74 31.78
N ARG A 687 -7.51 5.89 30.53
CA ARG A 687 -6.67 4.87 29.88
C ARG A 687 -5.31 4.74 30.57
N ALA A 688 -4.67 5.85 30.90
CA ALA A 688 -3.40 5.85 31.61
C ALA A 688 -3.46 5.11 32.95
N LEU A 689 -4.51 5.33 33.75
CA LEU A 689 -4.76 4.67 35.03
C LEU A 689 -5.06 3.17 34.84
N ARG A 690 -5.90 2.81 33.87
CA ARG A 690 -6.22 1.40 33.55
C ARG A 690 -4.99 0.59 33.13
N ALA A 691 -4.05 1.24 32.47
CA ALA A 691 -2.89 0.59 31.93
C ALA A 691 -1.84 0.25 33.01
N GLY A 692 -2.00 0.78 34.24
CA GLY A 692 -1.16 0.51 35.40
C GLY A 692 0.23 1.15 35.32
N GLY A 693 0.83 1.42 36.48
CA GLY A 693 2.12 2.11 36.59
C GLY A 693 2.01 3.62 36.85
N PRO A 694 3.15 4.34 36.92
CA PRO A 694 3.14 5.78 37.13
C PRO A 694 2.48 6.53 35.97
N VAL A 695 1.71 7.56 36.29
CA VAL A 695 1.07 8.46 35.33
C VAL A 695 1.71 9.84 35.45
N VAL A 696 2.08 10.41 34.32
CA VAL A 696 2.55 11.79 34.18
C VAL A 696 1.47 12.57 33.45
N TRP A 697 0.95 13.58 34.13
CA TRP A 697 -0.05 14.48 33.58
C TRP A 697 0.48 15.91 33.68
N ILE A 698 0.74 16.52 32.54
CA ILE A 698 1.46 17.79 32.43
C ILE A 698 0.42 18.89 32.22
N ASP A 699 0.45 19.89 33.10
CA ASP A 699 -0.43 21.06 33.06
C ASP A 699 -1.93 20.71 32.86
N PRO A 700 -2.51 19.87 33.75
CA PRO A 700 -3.91 19.48 33.63
C PRO A 700 -4.82 20.71 33.76
N GLY A 701 -5.84 20.79 32.90
CA GLY A 701 -6.87 21.81 33.04
C GLY A 701 -7.49 21.82 34.45
N PRO A 702 -7.84 22.98 35.04
CA PRO A 702 -8.31 23.06 36.43
C PRO A 702 -9.51 22.16 36.74
N SER A 703 -10.46 22.04 35.80
CA SER A 703 -11.64 21.17 35.92
C SER A 703 -11.28 19.68 35.85
N ASP A 704 -10.26 19.35 35.08
CA ASP A 704 -9.88 17.97 34.84
C ASP A 704 -9.10 17.44 36.05
N ALA A 705 -8.22 18.25 36.62
CA ALA A 705 -7.44 17.90 37.82
C ALA A 705 -8.34 17.60 39.03
N GLU A 706 -9.40 18.39 39.26
CA GLU A 706 -10.36 18.14 40.34
C GLU A 706 -11.16 16.85 40.13
N THR A 707 -11.59 16.58 38.90
CA THR A 707 -12.32 15.35 38.54
C THR A 707 -11.44 14.11 38.75
N ALA A 708 -10.17 14.21 38.33
CA ALA A 708 -9.18 13.14 38.47
C ALA A 708 -8.76 12.83 39.91
N LEU A 709 -8.72 13.83 40.79
CA LEU A 709 -8.43 13.63 42.22
C LEU A 709 -9.62 12.99 42.95
N ALA A 710 -10.83 13.11 42.40
CA ALA A 710 -12.04 12.52 42.95
C ALA A 710 -12.27 11.06 42.53
N GLU A 711 -11.73 10.64 41.37
CA GLU A 711 -11.70 9.25 40.88
C GLU A 711 -10.52 8.45 41.47
#